data_AF-A0A3R6S207-F1
#
_entry.id   AF-A0A3R6S207-F1
#
_cell.length_a   1.000
_cell.length_b   1.000
_cell.length_c   1.000
_cell.angle_alpha   90.00
_cell.angle_beta   90.00
_cell.angle_gamma   90.00
#
_symmetry.space_group_name_H-M   'P 1'
#
loop_
_entity.id
_entity.type
_entity.pdbx_description
1 polymer ?
#
loop_
_entity_poly.entity_id
_entity_poly.type
_entity_poly.pdbx_seq_one_letter_code
_entity_poly.pdbx_strand_id
1 'polypeptide(L)'
;MGEEEYEIVRANMLPPATSVSDNDMLLVVQGGRLKRVPPSLMKGAKGDQGLSSYLGVSATFIQWKLGINGAWQNLIEIEKLRGPKGEKPLFRKVGGTLQMKYEGEPDTAYINIFDREELKMKFSDLTAEEVDLLKLHFSDLSEADIKELQKPAQDAADELNKVKADFEEFSKTTVLAESNRVKAEEQRVEIEKLRFEAETARASAETLREDAEELRDKSETERANAETARKEAESSRVLVEGLRVDEEAKRAAAELVRIQSEQGRVAEEGKRVEVEKARVIAETLRDKSETERDKAEGLRDQAESTRASEEVDRETAEQERIKKETERIEAEKLRITSETTRSEKEDGRIVEEQLRINAEKARKEAEAGRVTAEEEREQNTVQAILDTEEATEKSKAATAITLDLNAHPMKIMGGIWFEWSVADQEYKNTGIQAKGDTGSSFKIVGRYDTLDELKAAVPDGTLVDGVYAVGAVEPFSYYAWLVIDGVWQWDNQGKLRGAEGKSSYEVWTEYPEFEGKTKEEYFDWLSPTIDKDTGRWNIQGADTGVQAEAIDAHVTVKENKLDTYTLHVKSAAGEFDTPNLRGFDVKVVEDEANTPNTYKLKITSVAGTIVTPNLQGQSGAMVLDIDHEPTAEDTHYEYGGVTYSYSIGDERWYYDPDLEEYVFYKLYDLNEDGAVWDELGGGGSRLPVDVILCSPMDFNDMEDKVMLNNGILE
;
A
#
# COMPACT_ATOMS: atom_id res chain seq x y z
N MET A 1 78.20 143.44 -0.91
CA MET A 1 79.46 142.96 -0.31
C MET A 1 79.28 141.45 -0.10
N GLY A 2 79.72 140.60 -1.03
CA GLY A 2 80.63 140.85 -2.15
C GLY A 2 82.07 141.03 -1.68
N GLU A 3 83.08 140.44 -2.32
CA GLU A 3 83.11 139.67 -3.59
C GLU A 3 84.26 138.64 -3.56
N GLU A 4 84.15 137.58 -4.38
CA GLU A 4 85.27 136.79 -4.96
C GLU A 4 86.21 136.04 -3.97
N GLU A 5 86.94 134.95 -4.31
CA GLU A 5 86.90 134.02 -5.45
C GLU A 5 87.37 132.60 -5.01
N TYR A 6 87.40 131.62 -5.92
CA TYR A 6 87.87 130.23 -5.67
C TYR A 6 89.27 129.99 -6.28
N GLU A 7 90.04 129.01 -5.76
CA GLU A 7 90.72 127.90 -6.50
C GLU A 7 91.44 126.97 -5.45
N ILE A 8 91.59 125.63 -5.55
CA ILE A 8 91.84 124.64 -6.64
C ILE A 8 93.37 124.51 -6.95
N VAL A 9 94.06 123.35 -6.97
CA VAL A 9 93.71 121.93 -6.67
C VAL A 9 94.97 120.99 -6.50
N ARG A 10 94.94 120.04 -5.54
CA ARG A 10 95.70 118.73 -5.47
C ARG A 10 97.27 118.82 -5.58
N ALA A 11 98.11 117.76 -5.56
CA ALA A 11 97.93 116.30 -5.52
C ALA A 11 99.15 115.53 -4.90
N ASN A 12 98.90 114.29 -4.43
CA ASN A 12 99.71 113.06 -4.59
C ASN A 12 101.08 112.80 -3.87
N MET A 13 101.19 111.53 -3.43
CA MET A 13 102.39 110.64 -3.28
C MET A 13 103.23 110.66 -1.99
N LEU A 14 103.72 109.47 -1.62
CA LEU A 14 104.52 109.12 -0.43
C LEU A 14 106.04 109.06 -0.74
N PRO A 15 106.91 109.35 0.26
CA PRO A 15 108.28 108.83 0.29
C PRO A 15 108.69 108.15 1.63
N PRO A 16 109.76 107.34 1.65
CA PRO A 16 110.24 106.57 2.82
C PRO A 16 111.35 107.29 3.63
N ALA A 17 112.05 106.55 4.48
CA ALA A 17 112.92 107.07 5.55
C ALA A 17 114.29 107.64 5.10
N THR A 18 114.91 108.34 6.06
CA THR A 18 116.30 108.86 6.12
C THR A 18 116.67 110.08 5.25
N SER A 19 116.85 111.24 5.91
CA SER A 19 117.86 112.23 5.54
C SER A 19 118.32 112.99 6.80
N VAL A 20 119.62 112.97 7.07
CA VAL A 20 120.31 113.80 8.06
C VAL A 20 120.35 115.26 7.57
N SER A 21 120.32 116.25 8.47
CA SER A 21 120.21 117.69 8.12
C SER A 21 121.09 118.60 9.00
N ASP A 22 120.92 119.93 8.95
CA ASP A 22 121.84 120.92 9.56
C ASP A 22 122.00 120.84 11.10
N ASN A 23 121.25 119.98 11.79
CA ASN A 23 121.37 119.71 13.23
C ASN A 23 122.29 118.51 13.58
N ASP A 24 122.97 117.88 12.61
CA ASP A 24 123.71 116.62 12.79
C ASP A 24 125.25 116.73 12.94
N MET A 25 125.90 115.62 13.33
CA MET A 25 127.25 115.61 13.96
C MET A 25 128.29 114.69 13.27
N LEU A 26 129.34 115.25 12.64
CA LEU A 26 130.46 114.55 11.94
C LEU A 26 131.69 114.25 12.82
N LEU A 27 132.57 113.29 12.47
CA LEU A 27 133.82 112.89 13.18
C LEU A 27 135.13 113.37 12.50
N VAL A 28 136.10 113.92 13.26
CA VAL A 28 137.37 114.51 12.79
C VAL A 28 138.53 114.32 13.81
N VAL A 29 139.76 114.02 13.38
CA VAL A 29 140.91 113.79 14.29
C VAL A 29 141.42 115.08 14.95
N GLN A 30 141.65 115.09 16.26
CA GLN A 30 142.54 116.08 16.91
C GLN A 30 143.31 115.50 18.10
N GLY A 31 144.59 115.87 18.23
CA GLY A 31 145.54 115.23 19.16
C GLY A 31 145.94 113.80 18.75
N GLY A 32 145.69 113.41 17.49
CA GLY A 32 145.92 112.05 16.99
C GLY A 32 144.77 111.06 17.21
N ARG A 33 143.60 111.49 17.73
CA ARG A 33 142.38 110.65 17.84
C ARG A 33 141.12 111.35 17.34
N LEU A 34 140.17 110.57 16.80
CA LEU A 34 138.89 111.01 16.21
C LEU A 34 137.95 111.68 17.25
N LYS A 35 137.25 112.75 16.85
CA LYS A 35 136.49 113.69 17.72
C LYS A 35 135.45 114.48 16.90
N ARG A 36 134.20 114.71 17.36
CA ARG A 36 133.17 115.31 16.47
C ARG A 36 133.33 116.83 16.23
N VAL A 37 133.11 117.29 14.99
CA VAL A 37 133.21 118.69 14.52
C VAL A 37 132.12 118.96 13.46
N PRO A 38 131.24 119.98 13.62
CA PRO A 38 130.05 120.18 12.77
C PRO A 38 130.24 121.17 11.60
N PRO A 39 129.29 121.23 10.63
CA PRO A 39 129.28 122.25 9.56
C PRO A 39 129.25 123.69 10.08
N SER A 40 128.57 123.93 11.21
CA SER A 40 128.45 125.26 11.85
C SER A 40 129.75 125.81 12.43
N LEU A 41 130.76 124.96 12.69
CA LEU A 41 132.11 125.42 13.08
C LEU A 41 132.98 125.84 11.88
N MET A 42 132.51 125.67 10.63
CA MET A 42 133.22 126.08 9.42
C MET A 42 132.74 127.44 8.85
N LYS A 43 132.09 128.28 9.67
CA LYS A 43 131.73 129.66 9.32
C LYS A 43 132.35 130.68 10.27
N GLY A 44 133.14 131.59 9.72
CA GLY A 44 133.32 132.95 10.22
C GLY A 44 132.82 133.95 9.17
N ALA A 45 132.79 135.27 9.40
CA ALA A 45 132.94 136.03 10.65
C ALA A 45 132.49 137.49 10.41
N LYS A 46 132.04 138.19 11.46
CA LYS A 46 132.02 139.67 11.57
C LYS A 46 131.55 140.07 12.99
N GLY A 47 132.38 140.51 13.94
CA GLY A 47 133.84 140.56 14.03
C GLY A 47 134.29 141.42 15.24
N ASP A 48 135.49 141.27 15.81
CA ASP A 48 136.49 140.24 15.52
C ASP A 48 137.60 140.12 16.61
N GLN A 49 138.26 138.96 16.66
CA GLN A 49 139.62 138.71 17.19
C GLN A 49 139.90 138.65 18.72
N GLY A 50 141.05 138.03 19.04
CA GLY A 50 141.55 137.69 20.39
C GLY A 50 142.39 138.78 21.08
N LEU A 51 143.48 138.50 21.80
CA LEU A 51 144.42 137.37 21.75
C LEU A 51 145.10 137.13 23.12
N SER A 52 145.72 135.96 23.34
CA SER A 52 146.50 135.64 24.55
C SER A 52 147.96 136.11 24.46
N SER A 53 148.58 136.51 25.59
CA SER A 53 149.95 137.05 25.63
C SER A 53 151.05 135.97 25.68
N TYR A 54 152.19 136.27 25.05
CA TYR A 54 153.40 135.46 25.03
C TYR A 54 154.62 136.30 25.43
N LEU A 55 155.60 135.68 26.10
CA LEU A 55 156.90 136.24 26.46
C LEU A 55 158.03 135.51 25.71
N GLY A 56 159.11 136.21 25.41
CA GLY A 56 160.27 135.73 24.67
C GLY A 56 161.54 136.52 24.99
N VAL A 57 162.69 136.08 24.46
CA VAL A 57 164.01 136.68 24.73
C VAL A 57 164.83 136.70 23.44
N SER A 58 165.51 137.82 23.19
CA SER A 58 166.38 138.05 22.02
C SER A 58 167.84 138.23 22.46
N ALA A 59 168.74 138.60 21.55
CA ALA A 59 170.15 138.81 21.88
C ALA A 59 170.41 140.04 22.79
N THR A 60 169.49 141.00 22.83
CA THR A 60 169.64 142.28 23.56
C THR A 60 168.40 142.71 24.36
N PHE A 61 167.22 142.09 24.16
CA PHE A 61 165.99 142.41 24.89
C PHE A 61 165.15 141.18 25.26
N ILE A 62 164.54 141.19 26.46
CA ILE A 62 163.33 140.43 26.77
C ILE A 62 162.16 141.10 26.03
N GLN A 63 161.26 140.31 25.46
CA GLN A 63 160.18 140.76 24.56
C GLN A 63 158.84 140.10 24.90
N TRP A 64 157.74 140.72 24.46
CA TRP A 64 156.38 140.17 24.58
C TRP A 64 155.59 140.35 23.28
N LYS A 65 154.53 139.56 23.07
CA LYS A 65 153.57 139.74 21.97
C LYS A 65 152.16 139.29 22.36
N LEU A 66 151.15 139.80 21.64
CA LEU A 66 149.76 139.35 21.77
C LEU A 66 149.41 138.41 20.60
N GLY A 67 149.09 137.16 20.93
CA GLY A 67 148.75 136.07 19.99
C GLY A 67 149.95 135.46 19.27
N ILE A 68 149.71 134.29 18.66
CA ILE A 68 150.75 133.51 17.99
C ILE A 68 151.36 134.25 16.78
N ASN A 69 150.57 135.07 16.08
CA ASN A 69 151.01 135.87 14.93
C ASN A 69 151.38 137.33 15.27
N GLY A 70 151.35 137.72 16.56
CA GLY A 70 151.67 139.10 16.96
C GLY A 70 153.14 139.49 16.73
N ALA A 71 153.39 140.77 16.50
CA ALA A 71 154.74 141.33 16.49
C ALA A 71 155.34 141.38 17.91
N TRP A 72 156.63 141.10 18.03
CA TRP A 72 157.37 141.19 19.30
C TRP A 72 157.67 142.65 19.66
N GLN A 73 157.32 143.06 20.88
CA GLN A 73 157.64 144.34 21.47
C GLN A 73 158.70 144.17 22.57
N ASN A 74 159.63 145.11 22.68
CA ASN A 74 160.67 145.09 23.71
C ASN A 74 160.10 145.42 25.10
N LEU A 75 160.55 144.69 26.12
CA LEU A 75 160.11 144.84 27.51
C LEU A 75 161.26 145.32 28.42
N ILE A 76 162.39 144.61 28.42
CA ILE A 76 163.59 144.93 29.22
C ILE A 76 164.85 144.65 28.38
N GLU A 77 165.85 145.52 28.49
CA GLU A 77 167.13 145.41 27.78
C GLU A 77 168.12 144.53 28.58
N ILE A 78 168.65 143.48 27.95
CA ILE A 78 169.50 142.45 28.59
C ILE A 78 170.88 142.99 28.99
N GLU A 79 171.36 144.07 28.35
CA GLU A 79 172.54 144.82 28.80
C GLU A 79 172.40 145.25 30.29
N LYS A 80 171.18 145.59 30.73
CA LYS A 80 170.86 146.00 32.10
C LYS A 80 170.72 144.83 33.08
N LEU A 81 170.91 143.59 32.60
CA LEU A 81 170.84 142.33 33.36
C LEU A 81 172.17 141.55 33.34
N ARG A 82 173.26 142.15 32.84
CA ARG A 82 174.60 141.56 32.96
C ARG A 82 175.08 141.61 34.42
N GLY A 83 175.61 140.48 34.90
CA GLY A 83 176.29 140.43 36.21
C GLY A 83 177.59 141.26 36.23
N PRO A 84 178.26 141.42 37.40
CA PRO A 84 179.41 142.32 37.58
C PRO A 84 180.68 141.97 36.76
N LYS A 85 180.66 140.89 35.96
CA LYS A 85 181.70 140.51 34.98
C LYS A 85 181.27 140.63 33.51
N GLY A 86 180.04 141.04 33.23
CA GLY A 86 179.49 141.16 31.87
C GLY A 86 178.84 139.89 31.31
N GLU A 87 178.75 138.81 32.10
CA GLU A 87 178.23 137.49 31.70
C GLU A 87 176.70 137.50 31.48
N LYS A 88 176.20 136.62 30.59
CA LYS A 88 174.78 136.58 30.17
C LYS A 88 173.92 135.63 31.04
N PRO A 89 172.67 136.00 31.36
CA PRO A 89 171.70 135.10 31.99
C PRO A 89 171.06 134.13 30.99
N LEU A 90 170.80 132.90 31.45
CA LEU A 90 170.10 131.82 30.77
C LEU A 90 168.86 131.42 31.58
N PHE A 91 167.71 131.26 30.92
CA PHE A 91 166.43 130.98 31.56
C PHE A 91 165.88 129.60 31.16
N ARG A 92 165.30 128.87 32.11
CA ARG A 92 164.51 127.64 31.86
C ARG A 92 163.20 127.64 32.64
N LYS A 93 162.25 126.79 32.23
CA LYS A 93 160.95 126.63 32.89
C LYS A 93 160.76 125.18 33.31
N VAL A 94 160.56 124.94 34.61
CA VAL A 94 160.41 123.60 35.22
C VAL A 94 159.27 123.68 36.25
N GLY A 95 158.39 122.68 36.31
CA GLY A 95 157.31 122.61 37.30
C GLY A 95 156.23 123.71 37.23
N GLY A 96 156.35 124.67 36.30
CA GLY A 96 155.46 125.83 36.17
C GLY A 96 156.13 127.15 36.56
N THR A 97 157.17 127.11 37.40
CA THR A 97 157.96 128.27 37.81
C THR A 97 159.09 128.57 36.81
N LEU A 98 159.59 129.82 36.84
CA LEU A 98 160.70 130.28 36.02
C LEU A 98 162.01 130.20 36.82
N GLN A 99 163.06 129.68 36.17
CA GLN A 99 164.40 129.52 36.73
C GLN A 99 165.47 130.22 35.88
N MET A 100 166.53 130.73 36.50
CA MET A 100 167.67 131.38 35.83
C MET A 100 169.03 130.90 36.37
N LYS A 101 170.04 130.84 35.51
CA LYS A 101 171.48 130.77 35.82
C LYS A 101 172.26 131.74 34.91
N TYR A 102 173.58 131.83 35.00
CA TYR A 102 174.45 132.50 34.02
C TYR A 102 175.20 131.52 33.10
N GLU A 103 175.70 132.02 31.98
CA GLU A 103 176.32 131.22 30.90
C GLU A 103 177.58 130.45 31.33
N GLY A 104 178.36 130.98 32.28
CA GLY A 104 179.54 130.31 32.84
C GLY A 104 179.25 129.29 33.95
N GLU A 105 178.01 129.15 34.40
CA GLU A 105 177.65 128.32 35.56
C GLU A 105 177.22 126.90 35.15
N PRO A 106 177.53 125.85 35.95
CA PRO A 106 177.04 124.49 35.70
C PRO A 106 175.51 124.40 35.80
N ASP A 107 174.90 123.40 35.16
CA ASP A 107 173.43 123.24 35.07
C ASP A 107 172.71 122.93 36.40
N THR A 108 173.44 122.89 37.51
CA THR A 108 172.90 122.86 38.87
C THR A 108 172.54 124.25 39.43
N ALA A 109 173.04 125.35 38.83
CA ALA A 109 172.96 126.71 39.38
C ALA A 109 171.60 127.45 39.17
N TYR A 110 170.52 126.74 38.87
CA TYR A 110 169.24 127.36 38.50
C TYR A 110 168.40 127.79 39.71
N ILE A 111 168.10 129.09 39.83
CA ILE A 111 167.35 129.71 40.95
C ILE A 111 165.91 130.04 40.55
N ASN A 112 164.93 129.73 41.40
CA ASN A 112 163.49 130.07 41.22
C ASN A 112 163.22 131.58 41.42
N ILE A 113 162.29 132.18 40.65
CA ILE A 113 162.05 133.63 40.67
C ILE A 113 160.64 134.03 41.18
N PHE A 114 159.61 133.19 41.06
CA PHE A 114 158.23 133.53 41.46
C PHE A 114 157.44 132.33 42.01
N ASP A 115 156.58 132.59 43.00
CA ASP A 115 155.51 131.72 43.49
C ASP A 115 154.16 132.51 43.51
N ARG A 116 153.01 131.83 43.74
CA ARG A 116 151.67 132.36 43.43
C ARG A 116 150.81 132.77 44.65
N GLU A 117 151.07 132.26 45.84
CA GLU A 117 150.17 132.44 47.00
C GLU A 117 150.08 133.89 47.53
N GLU A 118 151.09 134.74 47.28
CA GLU A 118 151.21 136.08 47.88
C GLU A 118 150.29 137.15 47.26
N LEU A 119 149.60 136.86 46.16
CA LEU A 119 148.75 137.84 45.44
C LEU A 119 147.28 137.82 45.90
N LYS A 120 147.05 138.14 47.18
CA LYS A 120 145.72 138.41 47.77
C LYS A 120 145.73 139.75 48.51
N MET A 121 144.77 140.63 48.20
CA MET A 121 144.41 141.76 49.09
C MET A 121 143.27 141.36 50.03
N LYS A 122 143.11 142.06 51.15
CA LYS A 122 142.06 141.83 52.15
C LYS A 122 141.37 143.13 52.55
N PHE A 123 140.15 143.00 53.04
CA PHE A 123 139.25 144.11 53.40
C PHE A 123 139.59 144.80 54.74
N SER A 124 140.72 144.49 55.35
CA SER A 124 141.17 144.99 56.66
C SER A 124 141.80 146.39 56.61
N ASP A 125 142.07 146.89 55.42
CA ASP A 125 143.08 147.94 55.18
C ASP A 125 142.46 149.28 54.73
N LEU A 126 141.13 149.44 54.89
CA LEU A 126 140.32 150.58 54.43
C LEU A 126 139.58 151.26 55.59
N THR A 127 139.36 152.58 55.48
CA THR A 127 138.73 153.37 56.55
C THR A 127 137.21 153.45 56.45
N ALA A 128 136.54 153.81 57.56
CA ALA A 128 135.08 153.76 57.66
C ALA A 128 134.33 154.68 56.67
N GLU A 129 134.97 155.78 56.25
CA GLU A 129 134.39 156.75 55.31
C GLU A 129 134.49 156.27 53.85
N GLU A 130 135.49 155.44 53.52
CA GLU A 130 135.68 154.84 52.20
C GLU A 130 134.74 153.65 51.95
N VAL A 131 134.19 153.05 53.01
CA VAL A 131 133.26 151.90 52.95
C VAL A 131 131.84 152.31 52.56
N ASP A 132 131.44 153.56 52.77
CA ASP A 132 130.06 154.00 52.50
C ASP A 132 129.83 154.35 51.02
N LEU A 133 130.88 154.75 50.30
CA LEU A 133 130.89 154.94 48.84
C LEU A 133 130.77 153.62 48.03
N LEU A 134 130.66 152.47 48.71
CA LEU A 134 130.65 151.13 48.12
C LEU A 134 129.32 150.37 48.28
N LYS A 135 128.25 151.01 48.76
CA LYS A 135 126.93 150.39 48.93
C LYS A 135 125.91 150.91 47.90
N LEU A 136 125.35 149.98 47.13
CA LEU A 136 124.22 150.26 46.23
C LEU A 136 122.92 150.27 47.05
N HIS A 137 122.08 151.28 46.85
CA HIS A 137 120.78 151.39 47.54
C HIS A 137 119.64 150.91 46.64
N PHE A 138 118.72 150.10 47.19
CA PHE A 138 117.57 149.56 46.46
C PHE A 138 116.48 150.62 46.13
N SER A 139 116.74 151.90 46.39
CA SER A 139 115.93 153.05 45.97
C SER A 139 115.93 153.30 44.47
N ASP A 140 116.90 152.74 43.75
CA ASP A 140 117.25 153.14 42.39
C ASP A 140 116.63 152.21 41.32
N LEU A 141 115.76 151.28 41.74
CA LEU A 141 115.03 150.32 40.89
C LEU A 141 113.59 150.79 40.64
N SER A 142 113.11 150.61 39.41
CA SER A 142 111.75 151.02 39.02
C SER A 142 110.71 149.91 39.19
N GLU A 143 109.42 150.28 39.15
CA GLU A 143 108.31 149.31 39.18
C GLU A 143 108.35 148.31 38.00
N ALA A 144 109.02 148.65 36.88
CA ALA A 144 109.20 147.74 35.76
C ALA A 144 110.17 146.60 36.10
N ASP A 145 111.31 146.92 36.72
CA ASP A 145 112.38 145.97 37.04
C ASP A 145 111.91 144.91 38.05
N ILE A 146 111.11 145.33 39.04
CA ILE A 146 110.48 144.43 40.02
C ILE A 146 109.52 143.45 39.33
N LYS A 147 108.79 143.91 38.31
CA LYS A 147 107.76 143.12 37.61
C LYS A 147 108.36 142.08 36.66
N GLU A 148 109.52 142.37 36.06
CA GLU A 148 110.24 141.41 35.23
C GLU A 148 110.85 140.28 36.08
N LEU A 149 111.35 140.59 37.29
CA LEU A 149 111.90 139.60 38.22
C LEU A 149 110.86 138.64 38.85
N GLN A 150 109.58 139.01 38.90
CA GLN A 150 108.51 138.14 39.43
C GLN A 150 107.96 137.12 38.44
N LYS A 151 108.20 137.33 37.14
CA LYS A 151 107.53 136.61 36.04
C LYS A 151 107.68 135.06 36.09
N PRO A 152 108.88 134.48 36.32
CA PRO A 152 109.05 133.02 36.30
C PRO A 152 108.28 132.29 37.41
N ALA A 153 107.93 132.96 38.50
CA ALA A 153 107.14 132.38 39.59
C ALA A 153 105.62 132.38 39.28
N GLN A 154 105.17 133.25 38.37
CA GLN A 154 103.78 133.27 37.89
C GLN A 154 103.58 132.20 36.82
N ASP A 155 104.48 132.13 35.82
CA ASP A 155 104.45 131.13 34.74
C ASP A 155 104.38 129.68 35.30
N ALA A 156 105.16 129.38 36.35
CA ALA A 156 105.18 128.07 37.00
C ALA A 156 103.90 127.75 37.81
N ALA A 157 103.21 128.76 38.35
CA ALA A 157 101.94 128.58 39.06
C ALA A 157 100.79 128.27 38.08
N ASP A 158 100.79 128.91 36.92
CA ASP A 158 99.79 128.70 35.87
C ASP A 158 99.93 127.31 35.20
N GLU A 159 101.16 126.81 34.99
CA GLU A 159 101.34 125.41 34.55
C GLU A 159 100.81 124.40 35.58
N LEU A 160 101.03 124.60 36.88
CA LEU A 160 100.53 123.69 37.91
C LEU A 160 98.99 123.67 37.96
N ASN A 161 98.37 124.85 37.83
CA ASN A 161 96.91 124.97 37.75
C ASN A 161 96.35 124.26 36.51
N LYS A 162 97.05 124.36 35.37
CA LYS A 162 96.69 123.67 34.13
C LYS A 162 96.80 122.15 34.26
N VAL A 163 97.91 121.62 34.77
CA VAL A 163 98.09 120.17 35.02
C VAL A 163 97.02 119.63 35.98
N LYS A 164 96.60 120.41 36.98
CA LYS A 164 95.49 120.03 37.87
C LYS A 164 94.14 119.98 37.13
N ALA A 165 93.86 120.95 36.25
CA ALA A 165 92.65 120.95 35.44
C ALA A 165 92.62 119.76 34.47
N ASP A 166 93.72 119.52 33.75
CA ASP A 166 93.90 118.40 32.82
C ASP A 166 93.71 117.04 33.56
N PHE A 167 94.24 116.90 34.78
CA PHE A 167 94.05 115.69 35.60
C PHE A 167 92.61 115.54 36.11
N GLU A 168 91.95 116.62 36.52
CA GLU A 168 90.55 116.57 36.90
C GLU A 168 89.63 116.20 35.72
N GLU A 169 89.94 116.64 34.51
CA GLU A 169 89.20 116.29 33.29
C GLU A 169 89.49 114.85 32.83
N PHE A 170 90.75 114.40 32.89
CA PHE A 170 91.12 113.00 32.67
C PHE A 170 90.44 112.06 33.68
N SER A 171 90.35 112.45 34.95
CA SER A 171 89.63 111.70 35.99
C SER A 171 88.12 111.61 35.70
N LYS A 172 87.48 112.75 35.36
CA LYS A 172 86.06 112.78 34.97
C LYS A 172 85.77 111.90 33.75
N THR A 173 86.61 111.96 32.71
CA THR A 173 86.42 111.19 31.47
C THR A 173 86.68 109.70 31.66
N THR A 174 87.71 109.29 32.39
CA THR A 174 87.99 107.87 32.66
C THR A 174 86.95 107.22 33.58
N VAL A 175 86.51 107.90 34.64
CA VAL A 175 85.44 107.40 35.53
C VAL A 175 84.10 107.30 34.78
N LEU A 176 83.79 108.25 33.89
CA LEU A 176 82.60 108.18 33.04
C LEU A 176 82.67 107.02 32.03
N ALA A 177 83.82 106.82 31.40
CA ALA A 177 84.03 105.70 30.48
C ALA A 177 83.88 104.34 31.17
N GLU A 178 84.45 104.16 32.36
CA GLU A 178 84.32 102.92 33.14
C GLU A 178 82.89 102.72 33.65
N SER A 179 82.20 103.78 34.11
CA SER A 179 80.78 103.70 34.47
C SER A 179 79.90 103.26 33.29
N ASN A 180 80.21 103.73 32.07
CA ASN A 180 79.50 103.33 30.86
C ASN A 180 79.85 101.88 30.44
N ARG A 181 81.11 101.46 30.63
CA ARG A 181 81.52 100.06 30.41
C ARG A 181 80.79 99.10 31.35
N VAL A 182 80.69 99.43 32.64
CA VAL A 182 79.97 98.62 33.63
C VAL A 182 78.47 98.54 33.30
N LYS A 183 77.82 99.64 32.91
CA LYS A 183 76.42 99.59 32.46
C LYS A 183 76.20 98.73 31.22
N ALA A 184 77.14 98.74 30.27
CA ALA A 184 77.09 97.87 29.10
C ALA A 184 77.37 96.39 29.44
N GLU A 185 78.20 96.13 30.45
CA GLU A 185 78.43 94.80 31.03
C GLU A 185 77.15 94.25 31.68
N GLU A 186 76.53 95.04 32.56
CA GLU A 186 75.25 94.72 33.22
C GLU A 186 74.13 94.45 32.21
N GLN A 187 73.99 95.31 31.20
CA GLN A 187 73.02 95.12 30.11
C GLN A 187 73.27 93.82 29.32
N ARG A 188 74.54 93.50 29.02
CA ARG A 188 74.86 92.25 28.30
C ARG A 188 74.58 91.01 29.16
N VAL A 189 74.83 91.07 30.47
CA VAL A 189 74.54 89.96 31.40
C VAL A 189 73.03 89.72 31.50
N GLU A 190 72.20 90.76 31.60
CA GLU A 190 70.74 90.57 31.63
C GLU A 190 70.20 90.09 30.26
N ILE A 191 70.76 90.55 29.14
CA ILE A 191 70.43 90.01 27.80
C ILE A 191 70.79 88.52 27.68
N GLU A 192 71.97 88.11 28.18
CA GLU A 192 72.39 86.70 28.14
C GLU A 192 71.54 85.81 29.05
N LYS A 193 71.14 86.34 30.22
CA LYS A 193 70.17 85.68 31.12
C LYS A 193 68.80 85.51 30.45
N LEU A 194 68.26 86.57 29.85
CA LEU A 194 66.99 86.50 29.09
C LEU A 194 67.09 85.54 27.89
N ARG A 195 68.25 85.48 27.23
CA ARG A 195 68.51 84.50 26.17
C ARG A 195 68.53 83.07 26.72
N PHE A 196 69.16 82.81 27.87
CA PHE A 196 69.18 81.50 28.51
C PHE A 196 67.78 81.06 28.97
N GLU A 197 67.00 81.97 29.55
CA GLU A 197 65.59 81.75 29.90
C GLU A 197 64.75 81.43 28.65
N ALA A 198 64.94 82.16 27.54
CA ALA A 198 64.25 81.92 26.27
C ALA A 198 64.67 80.60 25.58
N GLU A 199 65.94 80.19 25.67
CA GLU A 199 66.42 78.93 25.14
C GLU A 199 65.89 77.74 25.96
N THR A 200 65.85 77.89 27.29
CA THR A 200 65.22 76.91 28.20
C THR A 200 63.73 76.75 27.88
N ALA A 201 63.01 77.86 27.70
CA ALA A 201 61.60 77.83 27.31
C ALA A 201 61.37 77.20 25.93
N ARG A 202 62.29 77.42 24.96
CA ARG A 202 62.24 76.74 23.65
C ARG A 202 62.46 75.24 23.79
N ALA A 203 63.44 74.81 24.59
CA ALA A 203 63.70 73.39 24.82
C ALA A 203 62.48 72.70 25.45
N SER A 204 61.82 73.31 26.45
CA SER A 204 60.58 72.79 27.02
C SER A 204 59.39 72.79 26.06
N ALA A 205 59.31 73.78 25.16
CA ALA A 205 58.28 73.81 24.11
C ALA A 205 58.52 72.72 23.06
N GLU A 206 59.77 72.41 22.73
CA GLU A 206 60.11 71.35 21.79
C GLU A 206 59.86 69.95 22.37
N THR A 207 60.19 69.69 23.65
CA THR A 207 59.82 68.42 24.29
C THR A 207 58.30 68.23 24.34
N LEU A 208 57.53 69.30 24.63
CA LEU A 208 56.06 69.25 24.56
C LEU A 208 55.53 69.02 23.14
N ARG A 209 56.26 69.46 22.11
CA ARG A 209 55.94 69.18 20.69
C ARG A 209 56.22 67.72 20.33
N GLU A 210 57.30 67.14 20.85
CA GLU A 210 57.65 65.73 20.68
C GLU A 210 56.66 64.82 21.42
N ASP A 211 56.33 65.11 22.68
CA ASP A 211 55.28 64.40 23.45
C ASP A 211 53.93 64.42 22.73
N ALA A 212 53.53 65.58 22.19
CA ALA A 212 52.28 65.73 21.46
C ALA A 212 52.27 64.96 20.12
N GLU A 213 53.40 64.86 19.44
CA GLU A 213 53.54 64.11 18.19
C GLU A 213 53.54 62.59 18.46
N GLU A 214 54.19 62.13 19.54
CA GLU A 214 54.14 60.72 19.95
C GLU A 214 52.71 60.30 20.35
N LEU A 215 51.94 61.18 21.01
CA LEU A 215 50.52 60.98 21.28
C LEU A 215 49.68 60.98 19.99
N ARG A 216 50.01 61.82 19.01
CA ARG A 216 49.34 61.86 17.70
C ARG A 216 49.56 60.54 16.93
N ASP A 217 50.77 60.02 16.91
CA ASP A 217 51.10 58.77 16.21
C ASP A 217 50.57 57.52 16.94
N LYS A 218 50.49 57.54 18.27
CA LYS A 218 49.75 56.53 19.06
C LYS A 218 48.27 56.51 18.67
N SER A 219 47.61 57.68 18.64
CA SER A 219 46.19 57.78 18.28
C SER A 219 45.93 57.40 16.81
N GLU A 220 46.83 57.73 15.89
CA GLU A 220 46.74 57.29 14.49
C GLU A 220 46.91 55.76 14.35
N THR A 221 47.80 55.16 15.15
CA THR A 221 47.96 53.70 15.22
C THR A 221 46.72 53.01 15.76
N GLU A 222 46.12 53.53 16.84
CA GLU A 222 44.84 53.06 17.37
C GLU A 222 43.72 53.17 16.33
N ARG A 223 43.66 54.29 15.59
CA ARG A 223 42.69 54.51 14.50
C ARG A 223 42.88 53.53 13.35
N ALA A 224 44.11 53.23 12.97
CA ALA A 224 44.43 52.25 11.92
C ALA A 224 44.05 50.82 12.35
N ASN A 225 44.29 50.44 13.60
CA ASN A 225 43.88 49.16 14.17
C ASN A 225 42.35 49.03 14.22
N ALA A 226 41.65 50.07 14.69
CA ALA A 226 40.18 50.10 14.74
C ALA A 226 39.54 50.01 13.35
N GLU A 227 40.09 50.71 12.36
CA GLU A 227 39.64 50.65 10.96
C GLU A 227 39.94 49.28 10.29
N THR A 228 40.99 48.58 10.74
CA THR A 228 41.29 47.21 10.29
C THR A 228 40.28 46.21 10.88
N ALA A 229 40.07 46.24 12.19
CA ALA A 229 39.04 45.42 12.85
C ALA A 229 37.63 45.69 12.29
N ARG A 230 37.31 46.94 11.94
CA ARG A 230 36.04 47.30 11.27
C ARG A 230 35.91 46.65 9.89
N LYS A 231 36.99 46.57 9.11
CA LYS A 231 36.99 45.88 7.80
C LYS A 231 36.84 44.37 7.93
N GLU A 232 37.46 43.77 8.93
CA GLU A 232 37.35 42.32 9.21
C GLU A 232 35.92 41.96 9.67
N ALA A 233 35.33 42.77 10.55
CA ALA A 233 33.93 42.64 10.97
C ALA A 233 32.96 42.84 9.80
N GLU A 234 33.19 43.83 8.93
CA GLU A 234 32.38 44.06 7.73
C GLU A 234 32.48 42.89 6.74
N SER A 235 33.69 42.39 6.47
CA SER A 235 33.90 41.22 5.60
C SER A 235 33.20 39.98 6.16
N SER A 236 33.23 39.79 7.48
CA SER A 236 32.53 38.71 8.17
C SER A 236 31.00 38.85 8.05
N ARG A 237 30.48 40.09 8.17
CA ARG A 237 29.06 40.41 7.98
C ARG A 237 28.59 40.12 6.55
N VAL A 238 29.38 40.51 5.55
CA VAL A 238 29.08 40.26 4.13
C VAL A 238 29.07 38.75 3.83
N LEU A 239 29.99 37.97 4.41
CA LEU A 239 30.00 36.51 4.26
C LEU A 239 28.74 35.87 4.87
N VAL A 240 28.35 36.27 6.08
CA VAL A 240 27.13 35.77 6.75
C VAL A 240 25.86 36.14 5.96
N GLU A 241 25.79 37.36 5.41
CA GLU A 241 24.66 37.80 4.59
C GLU A 241 24.60 37.03 3.25
N GLY A 242 25.74 36.73 2.63
CA GLY A 242 25.81 35.84 1.46
C GLY A 242 25.26 34.44 1.75
N LEU A 243 25.72 33.81 2.83
CA LEU A 243 25.20 32.51 3.28
C LEU A 243 23.70 32.54 3.60
N ARG A 244 23.21 33.65 4.16
CA ARG A 244 21.77 33.85 4.42
C ARG A 244 20.96 33.94 3.12
N VAL A 245 21.49 34.62 2.10
CA VAL A 245 20.86 34.71 0.77
C VAL A 245 20.85 33.34 0.07
N ASP A 246 21.94 32.58 0.13
CA ASP A 246 22.01 31.21 -0.42
C ASP A 246 20.99 30.28 0.24
N GLU A 247 20.81 30.37 1.57
CA GLU A 247 19.83 29.55 2.30
C GLU A 247 18.38 29.97 2.02
N GLU A 248 18.12 31.27 1.84
CA GLU A 248 16.81 31.77 1.41
C GLU A 248 16.48 31.31 -0.02
N ALA A 249 17.47 31.27 -0.92
CA ALA A 249 17.31 30.74 -2.28
C ALA A 249 16.99 29.24 -2.28
N LYS A 250 17.64 28.44 -1.41
CA LYS A 250 17.29 27.02 -1.20
C LYS A 250 15.86 26.87 -0.69
N ARG A 251 15.45 27.68 0.31
CA ARG A 251 14.09 27.66 0.85
C ARG A 251 13.05 28.00 -0.21
N ALA A 252 13.29 29.02 -1.03
CA ALA A 252 12.41 29.40 -2.13
C ALA A 252 12.29 28.29 -3.20
N ALA A 253 13.39 27.59 -3.51
CA ALA A 253 13.38 26.45 -4.43
C ALA A 253 12.60 25.25 -3.86
N ALA A 254 12.79 24.92 -2.57
CA ALA A 254 12.06 23.85 -1.89
C ALA A 254 10.55 24.16 -1.80
N GLU A 255 10.19 25.41 -1.51
CA GLU A 255 8.80 25.86 -1.48
C GLU A 255 8.14 25.81 -2.86
N LEU A 256 8.89 26.16 -3.94
CA LEU A 256 8.39 26.02 -5.31
C LEU A 256 8.10 24.54 -5.66
N VAL A 257 8.97 23.61 -5.26
CA VAL A 257 8.74 22.16 -5.43
C VAL A 257 7.53 21.69 -4.61
N ARG A 258 7.36 22.19 -3.38
CA ARG A 258 6.19 21.89 -2.53
C ARG A 258 4.89 22.37 -3.19
N ILE A 259 4.88 23.59 -3.75
CA ILE A 259 3.73 24.16 -4.47
C ILE A 259 3.42 23.33 -5.74
N GLN A 260 4.42 22.92 -6.51
CA GLN A 260 4.23 22.08 -7.70
C GLN A 260 3.67 20.69 -7.35
N SER A 261 4.18 20.07 -6.28
CA SER A 261 3.67 18.79 -5.78
C SER A 261 2.21 18.90 -5.32
N GLU A 262 1.87 19.95 -4.58
CA GLU A 262 0.50 20.21 -4.12
C GLU A 262 -0.46 20.51 -5.30
N GLN A 263 -0.01 21.24 -6.31
CA GLN A 263 -0.77 21.44 -7.56
C GLN A 263 -1.04 20.11 -8.28
N GLY A 264 -0.05 19.20 -8.33
CA GLY A 264 -0.22 17.84 -8.85
C GLY A 264 -1.25 17.04 -8.04
N ARG A 265 -1.14 17.07 -6.70
CA ARG A 265 -2.07 16.39 -5.78
C ARG A 265 -3.51 16.89 -5.96
N VAL A 266 -3.71 18.20 -6.07
CA VAL A 266 -5.03 18.82 -6.33
C VAL A 266 -5.57 18.45 -7.71
N ALA A 267 -4.71 18.32 -8.73
CA ALA A 267 -5.13 17.90 -10.06
C ALA A 267 -5.58 16.43 -10.10
N GLU A 268 -4.86 15.51 -9.44
CA GLU A 268 -5.30 14.11 -9.33
C GLU A 268 -6.56 13.96 -8.47
N GLU A 269 -6.69 14.72 -7.37
CA GLU A 269 -7.91 14.73 -6.56
C GLU A 269 -9.12 15.22 -7.36
N GLY A 270 -8.94 16.23 -8.23
CA GLY A 270 -9.95 16.66 -9.18
C GLY A 270 -10.41 15.53 -10.12
N LYS A 271 -9.48 14.70 -10.63
CA LYS A 271 -9.84 13.52 -11.43
C LYS A 271 -10.58 12.47 -10.60
N ARG A 272 -10.14 12.18 -9.36
CA ARG A 272 -10.82 11.25 -8.45
C ARG A 272 -12.27 11.68 -8.21
N VAL A 273 -12.51 12.99 -8.01
CA VAL A 273 -13.85 13.55 -7.81
C VAL A 273 -14.74 13.40 -9.07
N GLU A 274 -14.22 13.58 -10.29
CA GLU A 274 -15.03 13.34 -11.50
C GLU A 274 -15.31 11.84 -11.75
N VAL A 275 -14.36 10.96 -11.45
CA VAL A 275 -14.59 9.50 -11.49
C VAL A 275 -15.65 9.08 -10.45
N GLU A 276 -15.61 9.64 -9.25
CA GLU A 276 -16.60 9.37 -8.20
C GLU A 276 -18.00 9.85 -8.60
N LYS A 277 -18.12 11.06 -9.17
CA LYS A 277 -19.40 11.54 -9.73
C LYS A 277 -19.95 10.60 -10.80
N ALA A 278 -19.10 10.10 -11.70
CA ALA A 278 -19.50 9.14 -12.72
C ALA A 278 -19.98 7.81 -12.10
N ARG A 279 -19.29 7.32 -11.05
CA ARG A 279 -19.70 6.14 -10.28
C ARG A 279 -21.07 6.31 -9.61
N VAL A 280 -21.29 7.43 -8.92
CA VAL A 280 -22.57 7.75 -8.27
C VAL A 280 -23.72 7.85 -9.29
N ILE A 281 -23.48 8.43 -10.48
CA ILE A 281 -24.47 8.49 -11.56
C ILE A 281 -24.79 7.08 -12.10
N ALA A 282 -23.77 6.22 -12.29
CA ALA A 282 -23.97 4.85 -12.75
C ALA A 282 -24.79 4.02 -11.74
N GLU A 283 -24.49 4.12 -10.45
CA GLU A 283 -25.22 3.41 -9.40
C GLU A 283 -26.66 3.93 -9.29
N THR A 284 -26.88 5.25 -9.37
CA THR A 284 -28.21 5.87 -9.42
C THR A 284 -29.04 5.41 -10.64
N LEU A 285 -28.41 4.93 -11.72
CA LEU A 285 -29.09 4.30 -12.85
C LEU A 285 -29.36 2.83 -12.59
N ARG A 286 -28.41 2.10 -11.99
CA ARG A 286 -28.56 0.69 -11.59
C ARG A 286 -29.76 0.51 -10.65
N ASP A 287 -29.85 1.33 -9.60
CA ASP A 287 -30.94 1.31 -8.62
C ASP A 287 -32.32 1.55 -9.27
N LYS A 288 -32.39 2.41 -10.29
CA LYS A 288 -33.64 2.68 -11.03
C LYS A 288 -34.05 1.50 -11.87
N SER A 289 -33.12 0.92 -12.65
CA SER A 289 -33.42 -0.27 -13.46
C SER A 289 -33.78 -1.47 -12.60
N GLU A 290 -33.18 -1.63 -11.41
CA GLU A 290 -33.54 -2.69 -10.48
C GLU A 290 -34.92 -2.45 -9.84
N THR A 291 -35.23 -1.20 -9.46
CA THR A 291 -36.58 -0.78 -9.04
C THR A 291 -37.65 -0.99 -10.13
N GLU A 292 -37.27 -0.94 -11.41
CA GLU A 292 -38.14 -1.28 -12.54
C GLU A 292 -38.26 -2.80 -12.74
N ARG A 293 -37.17 -3.57 -12.55
CA ARG A 293 -37.17 -5.03 -12.58
C ARG A 293 -38.08 -5.61 -11.51
N ASP A 294 -37.98 -5.15 -10.26
CA ASP A 294 -38.81 -5.64 -9.14
C ASP A 294 -40.31 -5.33 -9.35
N LYS A 295 -40.65 -4.20 -9.98
CA LYS A 295 -42.04 -3.91 -10.37
C LYS A 295 -42.55 -4.84 -11.48
N ALA A 296 -41.70 -5.15 -12.46
CA ALA A 296 -42.05 -6.10 -13.51
C ALA A 296 -42.24 -7.52 -12.95
N GLU A 297 -41.40 -7.93 -11.99
CA GLU A 297 -41.50 -9.22 -11.31
C GLU A 297 -42.76 -9.32 -10.45
N GLY A 298 -43.05 -8.31 -9.62
CA GLY A 298 -44.29 -8.28 -8.83
C GLY A 298 -45.58 -8.23 -9.66
N LEU A 299 -45.52 -7.73 -10.90
CA LEU A 299 -46.62 -7.84 -11.87
C LEU A 299 -46.71 -9.24 -12.50
N ARG A 300 -45.57 -9.93 -12.69
CA ARG A 300 -45.50 -11.32 -13.16
C ARG A 300 -46.12 -12.27 -12.12
N ASP A 301 -45.78 -12.09 -10.84
CA ASP A 301 -46.34 -12.87 -9.74
C ASP A 301 -47.86 -12.69 -9.60
N GLN A 302 -48.37 -11.46 -9.76
CA GLN A 302 -49.82 -11.19 -9.77
C GLN A 302 -50.52 -11.85 -10.96
N ALA A 303 -49.92 -11.83 -12.15
CA ALA A 303 -50.46 -12.50 -13.32
C ALA A 303 -50.45 -14.04 -13.15
N GLU A 304 -49.40 -14.60 -12.56
CA GLU A 304 -49.29 -16.05 -12.33
C GLU A 304 -50.25 -16.52 -11.22
N SER A 305 -50.40 -15.75 -10.14
CA SER A 305 -51.41 -16.01 -9.11
C SER A 305 -52.84 -15.93 -9.65
N THR A 306 -53.09 -15.05 -10.64
CA THR A 306 -54.38 -14.98 -11.35
C THR A 306 -54.58 -16.23 -12.20
N ARG A 307 -53.58 -16.61 -13.02
CA ARG A 307 -53.60 -17.82 -13.86
C ARG A 307 -53.84 -19.10 -13.05
N ALA A 308 -53.22 -19.21 -11.87
CA ALA A 308 -53.41 -20.34 -10.97
C ALA A 308 -54.85 -20.44 -10.45
N SER A 309 -55.49 -19.29 -10.13
CA SER A 309 -56.91 -19.27 -9.77
C SER A 309 -57.81 -19.68 -10.94
N GLU A 310 -57.54 -19.17 -12.15
CA GLU A 310 -58.29 -19.52 -13.36
C GLU A 310 -58.16 -21.01 -13.74
N GLU A 311 -57.05 -21.66 -13.40
CA GLU A 311 -56.86 -23.10 -13.60
C GLU A 311 -57.62 -23.92 -12.55
N VAL A 312 -57.63 -23.52 -11.27
CA VAL A 312 -58.44 -24.15 -10.21
C VAL A 312 -59.95 -24.04 -10.49
N ASP A 313 -60.41 -22.89 -10.99
CA ASP A 313 -61.79 -22.70 -11.43
C ASP A 313 -62.14 -23.63 -12.62
N ARG A 314 -61.19 -23.82 -13.55
CA ARG A 314 -61.35 -24.73 -14.70
C ARG A 314 -61.38 -26.20 -14.28
N GLU A 315 -60.48 -26.63 -13.40
CA GLU A 315 -60.49 -27.99 -12.82
C GLU A 315 -61.82 -28.26 -12.10
N THR A 316 -62.30 -27.30 -11.31
CA THR A 316 -63.59 -27.40 -10.59
C THR A 316 -64.77 -27.54 -11.57
N ALA A 317 -64.80 -26.74 -12.63
CA ALA A 317 -65.83 -26.84 -13.67
C ALA A 317 -65.76 -28.17 -14.45
N GLU A 318 -64.56 -28.70 -14.69
CA GLU A 318 -64.37 -29.99 -15.35
C GLU A 318 -64.79 -31.17 -14.45
N GLN A 319 -64.51 -31.12 -13.14
CA GLN A 319 -65.04 -32.10 -12.18
C GLN A 319 -66.57 -32.08 -12.12
N GLU A 320 -67.21 -30.91 -12.16
CA GLU A 320 -68.67 -30.82 -12.32
C GLU A 320 -69.16 -31.45 -13.63
N ARG A 321 -68.42 -31.28 -14.74
CA ARG A 321 -68.77 -31.86 -16.04
C ARG A 321 -68.68 -33.39 -16.01
N ILE A 322 -67.60 -33.93 -15.43
CA ILE A 322 -67.38 -35.38 -15.24
C ILE A 322 -68.48 -35.98 -14.36
N LYS A 323 -68.88 -35.30 -13.28
CA LYS A 323 -69.98 -35.72 -12.42
C LYS A 323 -71.31 -35.80 -13.18
N LYS A 324 -71.69 -34.72 -13.90
CA LYS A 324 -72.93 -34.68 -14.71
C LYS A 324 -72.94 -35.72 -15.82
N GLU A 325 -71.78 -36.01 -16.42
CA GLU A 325 -71.65 -37.09 -17.41
C GLU A 325 -71.79 -38.48 -16.78
N THR A 326 -71.28 -38.67 -15.56
CA THR A 326 -71.47 -39.92 -14.80
C THR A 326 -72.95 -40.15 -14.44
N GLU A 327 -73.64 -39.10 -13.97
CA GLU A 327 -75.08 -39.11 -13.72
C GLU A 327 -75.88 -39.43 -15.00
N ARG A 328 -75.46 -38.91 -16.17
CA ARG A 328 -76.04 -39.23 -17.49
C ARG A 328 -75.84 -40.69 -17.87
N ILE A 329 -74.65 -41.26 -17.61
CA ILE A 329 -74.33 -42.67 -17.91
C ILE A 329 -75.15 -43.62 -17.04
N GLU A 330 -75.33 -43.36 -15.74
CA GLU A 330 -76.19 -44.20 -14.89
C GLU A 330 -77.67 -44.10 -15.27
N ALA A 331 -78.16 -42.91 -15.62
CA ALA A 331 -79.51 -42.75 -16.16
C ALA A 331 -79.73 -43.54 -17.47
N GLU A 332 -78.72 -43.57 -18.34
CA GLU A 332 -78.76 -44.33 -19.60
C GLU A 332 -78.69 -45.84 -19.36
N LYS A 333 -77.87 -46.33 -18.42
CA LYS A 333 -77.88 -47.75 -17.99
C LYS A 333 -79.26 -48.17 -17.48
N LEU A 334 -79.91 -47.34 -16.66
CA LEU A 334 -81.25 -47.59 -16.17
C LEU A 334 -82.28 -47.61 -17.30
N ARG A 335 -82.16 -46.68 -18.27
CA ARG A 335 -83.00 -46.67 -19.49
C ARG A 335 -82.84 -47.96 -20.29
N ILE A 336 -81.60 -48.39 -20.57
CA ILE A 336 -81.29 -49.65 -21.27
C ILE A 336 -81.90 -50.84 -20.52
N THR A 337 -81.73 -50.90 -19.20
CA THR A 337 -82.30 -51.98 -18.36
C THR A 337 -83.82 -52.03 -18.47
N SER A 338 -84.49 -50.87 -18.41
CA SER A 338 -85.95 -50.76 -18.54
C SER A 338 -86.45 -51.17 -19.93
N GLU A 339 -85.65 -50.92 -20.97
CA GLU A 339 -85.96 -51.27 -22.37
C GLU A 339 -85.75 -52.78 -22.63
N THR A 340 -84.72 -53.40 -22.04
CA THR A 340 -84.56 -54.86 -22.04
C THR A 340 -85.78 -55.54 -21.41
N THR A 341 -86.21 -55.12 -20.21
CA THR A 341 -87.41 -55.64 -19.57
C THR A 341 -88.71 -55.30 -20.32
N ARG A 342 -88.71 -54.27 -21.18
CA ARG A 342 -89.82 -54.01 -22.12
C ARG A 342 -89.80 -55.01 -23.28
N SER A 343 -88.64 -55.36 -23.81
CA SER A 343 -88.50 -56.40 -24.84
C SER A 343 -88.90 -57.77 -24.31
N GLU A 344 -88.38 -58.20 -23.17
CA GLU A 344 -88.69 -59.51 -22.55
C GLU A 344 -90.21 -59.73 -22.35
N LYS A 345 -90.94 -58.66 -22.00
CA LYS A 345 -92.41 -58.67 -21.89
C LYS A 345 -93.13 -58.73 -23.24
N GLU A 346 -92.57 -58.10 -24.26
CA GLU A 346 -93.09 -58.17 -25.63
C GLU A 346 -92.84 -59.55 -26.25
N ASP A 347 -91.65 -60.13 -26.05
CA ASP A 347 -91.31 -61.49 -26.44
C ASP A 347 -92.22 -62.52 -25.74
N GLY A 348 -92.47 -62.34 -24.44
CA GLY A 348 -93.47 -63.11 -23.69
C GLY A 348 -94.89 -62.99 -24.28
N ARG A 349 -95.31 -61.77 -24.63
CA ARG A 349 -96.61 -61.51 -25.29
C ARG A 349 -96.71 -62.14 -26.67
N ILE A 350 -95.62 -62.20 -27.43
CA ILE A 350 -95.53 -62.90 -28.73
C ILE A 350 -95.67 -64.42 -28.53
N VAL A 351 -95.07 -64.99 -27.48
CA VAL A 351 -95.25 -66.41 -27.13
C VAL A 351 -96.70 -66.72 -26.71
N GLU A 352 -97.32 -65.88 -25.87
CA GLU A 352 -98.73 -66.01 -25.50
C GLU A 352 -99.66 -65.92 -26.72
N GLU A 353 -99.40 -64.98 -27.64
CA GLU A 353 -100.14 -64.84 -28.89
C GLU A 353 -99.96 -66.05 -29.81
N GLN A 354 -98.75 -66.59 -29.91
CA GLN A 354 -98.49 -67.80 -30.71
C GLN A 354 -99.17 -69.04 -30.11
N LEU A 355 -99.23 -69.14 -28.77
CA LEU A 355 -100.02 -70.17 -28.08
C LEU A 355 -101.53 -69.98 -28.34
N ARG A 356 -102.04 -68.75 -28.35
CA ARG A 356 -103.43 -68.43 -28.71
C ARG A 356 -103.76 -68.82 -30.14
N ILE A 357 -102.86 -68.52 -31.09
CA ILE A 357 -102.98 -68.93 -32.51
C ILE A 357 -103.00 -70.46 -32.63
N ASN A 358 -102.13 -71.17 -31.89
CA ASN A 358 -102.09 -72.63 -31.90
C ASN A 358 -103.36 -73.25 -31.31
N ALA A 359 -103.90 -72.69 -30.22
CA ALA A 359 -105.16 -73.12 -29.63
C ALA A 359 -106.37 -72.86 -30.55
N GLU A 360 -106.41 -71.72 -31.24
CA GLU A 360 -107.44 -71.39 -32.24
C GLU A 360 -107.32 -72.28 -33.49
N LYS A 361 -106.11 -72.69 -33.89
CA LYS A 361 -105.88 -73.69 -34.95
C LYS A 361 -106.42 -75.06 -34.52
N ALA A 362 -106.08 -75.53 -33.32
CA ALA A 362 -106.61 -76.78 -32.78
C ALA A 362 -108.14 -76.75 -32.63
N ARG A 363 -108.74 -75.61 -32.25
CA ARG A 363 -110.20 -75.42 -32.22
C ARG A 363 -110.81 -75.54 -33.62
N LYS A 364 -110.18 -74.97 -34.65
CA LYS A 364 -110.62 -75.10 -36.05
C LYS A 364 -110.48 -76.51 -36.59
N GLU A 365 -109.43 -77.23 -36.21
CA GLU A 365 -109.22 -78.64 -36.58
C GLU A 365 -110.26 -79.55 -35.90
N ALA A 366 -110.58 -79.29 -34.62
CA ALA A 366 -111.65 -79.98 -33.91
C ALA A 366 -113.04 -79.66 -34.48
N GLU A 367 -113.31 -78.40 -34.86
CA GLU A 367 -114.57 -78.01 -35.51
C GLU A 367 -114.70 -78.59 -36.92
N ALA A 368 -113.61 -78.67 -37.69
CA ALA A 368 -113.60 -79.37 -38.97
C ALA A 368 -113.88 -80.87 -38.79
N GLY A 369 -113.25 -81.53 -37.81
CA GLY A 369 -113.57 -82.92 -37.45
C GLY A 369 -115.02 -83.10 -36.99
N ARG A 370 -115.60 -82.14 -36.26
CA ARG A 370 -117.01 -82.12 -35.88
C ARG A 370 -117.94 -81.95 -37.09
N VAL A 371 -117.56 -81.14 -38.08
CA VAL A 371 -118.29 -80.99 -39.34
C VAL A 371 -118.24 -82.30 -40.14
N THR A 372 -117.07 -82.91 -40.33
CA THR A 372 -116.95 -84.20 -41.04
C THR A 372 -117.71 -85.33 -40.32
N ALA A 373 -117.68 -85.39 -38.99
CA ALA A 373 -118.49 -86.35 -38.23
C ALA A 373 -120.00 -86.08 -38.35
N GLU A 374 -120.43 -84.83 -38.56
CA GLU A 374 -121.83 -84.47 -38.82
C GLU A 374 -122.22 -84.77 -40.28
N GLU A 375 -121.33 -84.57 -41.25
CA GLU A 375 -121.50 -85.01 -42.65
C GLU A 375 -121.60 -86.53 -42.74
N GLU A 376 -120.76 -87.28 -42.00
CA GLU A 376 -120.88 -88.73 -41.85
C GLU A 376 -122.19 -89.11 -41.15
N ARG A 377 -122.62 -88.38 -40.12
CA ARG A 377 -123.91 -88.62 -39.45
C ARG A 377 -125.08 -88.41 -40.42
N GLU A 378 -125.05 -87.38 -41.24
CA GLU A 378 -126.05 -87.12 -42.28
C GLU A 378 -126.02 -88.19 -43.37
N GLN A 379 -124.84 -88.58 -43.89
CA GLN A 379 -124.71 -89.67 -44.86
C GLN A 379 -125.23 -91.00 -44.31
N ASN A 380 -124.88 -91.36 -43.06
CA ASN A 380 -125.40 -92.55 -42.40
C ASN A 380 -126.92 -92.47 -42.15
N THR A 381 -127.46 -91.26 -41.90
CA THR A 381 -128.91 -91.06 -41.78
C THR A 381 -129.62 -91.22 -43.13
N VAL A 382 -129.05 -90.69 -44.21
CA VAL A 382 -129.55 -90.85 -45.59
C VAL A 382 -129.46 -92.31 -46.03
N GLN A 383 -128.36 -93.00 -45.74
CA GLN A 383 -128.21 -94.43 -46.03
C GLN A 383 -129.22 -95.27 -45.24
N ALA A 384 -129.42 -94.98 -43.94
CA ALA A 384 -130.44 -95.66 -43.15
C ALA A 384 -131.87 -95.40 -43.67
N ILE A 385 -132.15 -94.24 -44.25
CA ILE A 385 -133.41 -93.97 -44.95
C ILE A 385 -133.51 -94.82 -46.23
N LEU A 386 -132.47 -94.84 -47.07
CA LEU A 386 -132.44 -95.65 -48.30
C LEU A 386 -132.56 -97.16 -48.01
N ASP A 387 -131.87 -97.66 -46.99
CA ASP A 387 -131.96 -99.05 -46.52
C ASP A 387 -133.37 -99.36 -46.00
N THR A 388 -134.02 -98.39 -45.33
CA THR A 388 -135.41 -98.52 -44.87
C THR A 388 -136.40 -98.48 -46.03
N GLU A 389 -136.19 -97.65 -47.05
CA GLU A 389 -137.00 -97.62 -48.27
C GLU A 389 -136.84 -98.92 -49.07
N GLU A 390 -135.62 -99.42 -49.25
CA GLU A 390 -135.34 -100.68 -49.93
C GLU A 390 -135.93 -101.88 -49.13
N ALA A 391 -135.81 -101.88 -47.80
CA ALA A 391 -136.49 -102.85 -46.94
C ALA A 391 -138.02 -102.74 -47.03
N THR A 392 -138.56 -101.53 -47.23
CA THR A 392 -140.00 -101.30 -47.41
C THR A 392 -140.49 -101.80 -48.77
N GLU A 393 -139.74 -101.60 -49.86
CA GLU A 393 -140.07 -102.19 -51.17
C GLU A 393 -139.90 -103.72 -51.18
N LYS A 394 -138.83 -104.25 -50.57
CA LYS A 394 -138.67 -105.69 -50.34
C LYS A 394 -139.84 -106.26 -49.51
N SER A 395 -140.31 -105.52 -48.51
CA SER A 395 -141.49 -105.88 -47.70
C SER A 395 -142.80 -105.83 -48.50
N LYS A 396 -143.00 -104.83 -49.37
CA LYS A 396 -144.15 -104.78 -50.30
C LYS A 396 -144.14 -105.97 -51.27
N ALA A 397 -142.99 -106.27 -51.88
CA ALA A 397 -142.81 -107.41 -52.77
C ALA A 397 -143.05 -108.74 -52.05
N ALA A 398 -142.45 -108.94 -50.86
CA ALA A 398 -142.67 -110.11 -50.04
C ALA A 398 -144.13 -110.24 -49.57
N THR A 399 -144.81 -109.13 -49.27
CA THR A 399 -146.23 -109.12 -48.90
C THR A 399 -147.12 -109.53 -50.08
N ALA A 400 -146.83 -109.05 -51.30
CA ALA A 400 -147.55 -109.47 -52.51
C ALA A 400 -147.35 -110.97 -52.80
N ILE A 401 -146.11 -111.46 -52.71
CA ILE A 401 -145.78 -112.89 -52.84
C ILE A 401 -146.47 -113.73 -51.76
N THR A 402 -146.53 -113.24 -50.52
CA THR A 402 -147.17 -113.91 -49.38
C THR A 402 -148.71 -113.92 -49.51
N LEU A 403 -149.30 -112.92 -50.15
CA LEU A 403 -150.73 -112.90 -50.49
C LEU A 403 -151.06 -113.94 -51.57
N ASP A 404 -150.24 -114.06 -52.62
CA ASP A 404 -150.43 -115.08 -53.67
C ASP A 404 -150.21 -116.51 -53.12
N LEU A 405 -149.20 -116.71 -52.26
CA LEU A 405 -148.98 -118.01 -51.60
C LEU A 405 -150.06 -118.37 -50.57
N ASN A 406 -150.62 -117.40 -49.83
CA ASN A 406 -151.73 -117.67 -48.91
C ASN A 406 -153.05 -117.96 -49.65
N ALA A 407 -153.24 -117.44 -50.86
CA ALA A 407 -154.35 -117.84 -51.73
C ALA A 407 -154.17 -119.28 -52.27
N HIS A 408 -152.93 -119.79 -52.31
CA HIS A 408 -152.57 -121.06 -52.94
C HIS A 408 -151.68 -121.95 -52.03
N PRO A 409 -152.18 -122.41 -50.87
CA PRO A 409 -151.41 -123.20 -49.90
C PRO A 409 -150.98 -124.57 -50.45
N MET A 410 -149.79 -125.03 -50.04
CA MET A 410 -149.25 -126.35 -50.43
C MET A 410 -150.23 -127.49 -50.15
N LYS A 411 -150.31 -128.45 -51.08
CA LYS A 411 -151.24 -129.59 -51.01
C LYS A 411 -150.54 -130.90 -51.30
N ILE A 412 -150.87 -131.95 -50.56
CA ILE A 412 -150.32 -133.29 -50.80
C ILE A 412 -151.19 -133.98 -51.86
N MET A 413 -150.60 -134.34 -52.99
CA MET A 413 -151.27 -135.10 -54.05
C MET A 413 -150.45 -136.35 -54.34
N GLY A 414 -150.98 -137.54 -54.02
CA GLY A 414 -150.28 -138.81 -54.25
C GLY A 414 -149.11 -139.10 -53.29
N GLY A 415 -149.09 -138.50 -52.10
CA GLY A 415 -148.07 -138.78 -51.07
C GLY A 415 -146.76 -138.00 -51.20
N ILE A 416 -146.69 -137.06 -52.14
CA ILE A 416 -145.61 -136.07 -52.26
C ILE A 416 -146.23 -134.67 -52.11
N TRP A 417 -145.45 -133.73 -51.58
CA TRP A 417 -145.85 -132.32 -51.49
C TRP A 417 -145.93 -131.68 -52.89
N PHE A 418 -146.96 -130.87 -53.11
CA PHE A 418 -147.04 -129.95 -54.25
C PHE A 418 -147.19 -128.52 -53.73
N GLU A 419 -146.42 -127.61 -54.32
CA GLU A 419 -146.35 -126.19 -53.96
C GLU A 419 -146.84 -125.31 -55.11
N TRP A 420 -147.28 -124.09 -54.81
CA TRP A 420 -147.69 -123.12 -55.82
C TRP A 420 -146.48 -122.31 -56.30
N SER A 421 -146.20 -122.35 -57.60
CA SER A 421 -145.20 -121.46 -58.22
C SER A 421 -145.85 -120.11 -58.51
N VAL A 422 -145.48 -119.10 -57.71
CA VAL A 422 -145.91 -117.69 -57.89
C VAL A 422 -145.48 -117.15 -59.27
N ALA A 423 -144.35 -117.62 -59.79
CA ALA A 423 -143.80 -117.17 -61.08
C ALA A 423 -144.57 -117.72 -62.30
N ASP A 424 -145.13 -118.93 -62.19
CA ASP A 424 -145.80 -119.63 -63.29
C ASP A 424 -147.33 -119.74 -63.10
N GLN A 425 -147.84 -119.37 -61.92
CA GLN A 425 -149.24 -119.46 -61.51
C GLN A 425 -149.83 -120.89 -61.62
N GLU A 426 -149.06 -121.90 -61.18
CA GLU A 426 -149.48 -123.32 -61.18
C GLU A 426 -148.87 -124.14 -60.02
N TYR A 427 -149.48 -125.28 -59.70
CA TYR A 427 -148.99 -126.19 -58.65
C TYR A 427 -147.97 -127.20 -59.18
N LYS A 428 -146.75 -127.20 -58.64
CA LYS A 428 -145.63 -128.08 -59.03
C LYS A 428 -145.30 -129.11 -57.95
N ASN A 429 -144.80 -130.28 -58.36
CA ASN A 429 -144.42 -131.38 -57.46
C ASN A 429 -143.03 -131.14 -56.88
N THR A 430 -142.86 -131.18 -55.55
CA THR A 430 -141.56 -130.87 -54.92
C THR A 430 -140.62 -132.06 -54.78
N GLY A 431 -141.12 -133.30 -54.85
CA GLY A 431 -140.30 -134.52 -54.80
C GLY A 431 -139.68 -134.90 -53.43
N ILE A 432 -139.92 -134.15 -52.35
CA ILE A 432 -139.09 -134.19 -51.11
C ILE A 432 -139.54 -135.19 -50.02
N GLN A 433 -138.54 -135.76 -49.30
CA GLN A 433 -138.53 -136.59 -48.07
C GLN A 433 -137.33 -136.11 -47.16
N ALA A 434 -137.24 -136.27 -45.81
CA ALA A 434 -136.38 -135.37 -44.94
C ALA A 434 -135.66 -135.84 -43.60
N LYS A 435 -134.35 -135.46 -43.32
CA LYS A 435 -133.58 -135.07 -42.00
C LYS A 435 -131.99 -135.38 -41.82
N GLY A 436 -131.14 -134.67 -40.98
CA GLY A 436 -129.63 -134.87 -40.63
C GLY A 436 -128.79 -133.91 -39.61
N ASP A 437 -127.45 -134.11 -39.23
CA ASP A 437 -126.64 -133.60 -37.99
C ASP A 437 -125.03 -133.23 -38.03
N THR A 438 -124.22 -133.02 -36.90
CA THR A 438 -122.82 -132.28 -36.76
C THR A 438 -121.59 -132.75 -35.77
N GLY A 439 -120.45 -131.97 -35.46
CA GLY A 439 -119.10 -132.37 -34.75
C GLY A 439 -118.12 -131.37 -33.88
N SER A 440 -116.77 -131.64 -33.59
CA SER A 440 -115.84 -131.11 -32.41
C SER A 440 -114.26 -130.74 -32.53
N SER A 441 -113.35 -130.62 -31.45
CA SER A 441 -111.96 -129.88 -31.34
C SER A 441 -110.62 -130.45 -30.56
N PHE A 442 -109.65 -129.66 -29.90
CA PHE A 442 -108.09 -129.85 -29.73
C PHE A 442 -107.21 -129.27 -28.46
N LYS A 443 -105.83 -129.52 -28.22
CA LYS A 443 -104.91 -129.20 -27.00
C LYS A 443 -103.28 -129.05 -27.09
N ILE A 444 -102.43 -129.15 -25.99
CA ILE A 444 -100.89 -129.20 -25.82
C ILE A 444 -100.35 -130.35 -24.87
N VAL A 445 -99.12 -130.92 -25.05
CA VAL A 445 -98.63 -132.18 -24.37
C VAL A 445 -97.20 -132.30 -23.72
N GLY A 446 -96.03 -131.91 -24.28
CA GLY A 446 -94.70 -132.28 -23.66
C GLY A 446 -93.41 -131.56 -24.16
N ARG A 447 -92.17 -132.04 -23.83
CA ARG A 447 -90.87 -131.46 -24.28
C ARG A 447 -89.71 -132.49 -24.48
N TYR A 448 -88.82 -132.22 -25.47
CA TYR A 448 -87.52 -132.88 -25.73
C TYR A 448 -86.42 -131.84 -26.06
N ASP A 449 -85.15 -132.26 -26.15
CA ASP A 449 -84.02 -131.36 -26.48
C ASP A 449 -83.69 -131.31 -27.98
N THR A 450 -83.98 -132.37 -28.74
CA THR A 450 -83.92 -132.41 -30.22
C THR A 450 -85.19 -133.01 -30.85
N LEU A 451 -85.40 -132.73 -32.15
CA LEU A 451 -86.58 -133.23 -32.89
C LEU A 451 -86.50 -134.75 -33.13
N ASP A 452 -85.30 -135.29 -33.27
CA ASP A 452 -85.10 -136.71 -33.52
C ASP A 452 -85.30 -137.54 -32.23
N GLU A 453 -85.06 -136.96 -31.05
CA GLU A 453 -85.47 -137.55 -29.76
C GLU A 453 -87.00 -137.57 -29.60
N LEU A 454 -87.71 -136.50 -29.97
CA LEU A 454 -89.18 -136.49 -30.02
C LEU A 454 -89.69 -137.60 -30.96
N LYS A 455 -89.11 -137.74 -32.15
CA LYS A 455 -89.50 -138.78 -33.12
C LYS A 455 -89.10 -140.20 -32.69
N ALA A 456 -88.01 -140.37 -31.93
CA ALA A 456 -87.61 -141.67 -31.38
C ALA A 456 -88.50 -142.10 -30.21
N ALA A 457 -88.94 -141.14 -29.37
CA ALA A 457 -89.82 -141.42 -28.23
C ALA A 457 -91.30 -141.50 -28.61
N VAL A 458 -91.75 -140.70 -29.59
CA VAL A 458 -93.14 -140.64 -30.09
C VAL A 458 -93.13 -140.65 -31.64
N PRO A 459 -92.85 -141.82 -32.27
CA PRO A 459 -92.77 -141.96 -33.72
C PRO A 459 -94.14 -141.87 -34.43
N ASP A 460 -95.24 -142.07 -33.71
CA ASP A 460 -96.61 -141.87 -34.18
C ASP A 460 -97.36 -141.03 -33.12
N GLY A 461 -97.80 -139.84 -33.52
CA GLY A 461 -98.55 -138.91 -32.69
C GLY A 461 -100.07 -139.02 -32.80
N THR A 462 -100.65 -140.03 -33.46
CA THR A 462 -102.11 -140.13 -33.70
C THR A 462 -102.97 -140.20 -32.43
N LEU A 463 -102.40 -140.53 -31.27
CA LEU A 463 -103.06 -140.50 -29.97
C LEU A 463 -102.70 -139.26 -29.12
N VAL A 464 -101.97 -138.30 -29.69
CA VAL A 464 -101.57 -137.05 -29.05
C VAL A 464 -102.55 -135.94 -29.42
N ASP A 465 -103.46 -135.64 -28.49
CA ASP A 465 -104.21 -134.37 -28.51
C ASP A 465 -103.29 -133.22 -28.06
N GLY A 466 -102.46 -132.72 -28.99
CA GLY A 466 -101.71 -131.48 -28.86
C GLY A 466 -100.24 -131.47 -29.33
N VAL A 467 -99.49 -130.47 -28.85
CA VAL A 467 -98.13 -130.11 -29.33
C VAL A 467 -97.01 -130.36 -28.29
N TYR A 468 -95.78 -130.54 -28.76
CA TYR A 468 -94.54 -130.75 -27.97
C TYR A 468 -93.52 -129.62 -28.17
N ALA A 469 -92.71 -129.28 -27.16
CA ALA A 469 -91.59 -128.34 -27.26
C ALA A 469 -90.25 -129.07 -27.56
N VAL A 470 -89.35 -128.40 -28.27
CA VAL A 470 -88.08 -128.95 -28.75
C VAL A 470 -86.96 -127.90 -28.66
N GLY A 471 -85.85 -128.27 -28.02
CA GLY A 471 -84.58 -127.53 -28.00
C GLY A 471 -83.84 -127.64 -26.66
N ALA A 472 -82.50 -127.70 -26.69
CA ALA A 472 -81.66 -127.89 -25.51
C ALA A 472 -81.47 -126.63 -24.64
N VAL A 473 -81.40 -125.44 -25.25
CA VAL A 473 -81.26 -124.14 -24.57
C VAL A 473 -82.30 -123.18 -25.12
N GLU A 474 -82.79 -122.26 -24.29
CA GLU A 474 -83.77 -121.27 -24.71
C GLU A 474 -83.23 -120.35 -25.82
N PRO A 475 -84.09 -119.89 -26.73
CA PRO A 475 -85.54 -120.15 -26.83
C PRO A 475 -85.90 -121.42 -27.64
N PHE A 476 -87.00 -122.09 -27.29
CA PHE A 476 -87.44 -123.39 -27.86
C PHE A 476 -88.35 -123.26 -29.10
N SER A 477 -88.67 -124.39 -29.73
CA SER A 477 -89.58 -124.52 -30.88
C SER A 477 -90.70 -125.53 -30.58
N TYR A 478 -91.94 -125.31 -31.03
CA TYR A 478 -93.10 -126.18 -30.70
C TYR A 478 -93.63 -126.93 -31.92
N TYR A 479 -94.01 -128.20 -31.75
CA TYR A 479 -94.35 -129.16 -32.80
C TYR A 479 -95.71 -129.86 -32.61
N ALA A 480 -96.59 -129.87 -33.61
CA ALA A 480 -97.91 -130.53 -33.60
C ALA A 480 -97.97 -131.74 -34.55
N TRP A 481 -98.75 -132.79 -34.23
CA TRP A 481 -98.96 -133.94 -35.11
C TRP A 481 -100.19 -133.73 -35.99
N LEU A 482 -100.00 -133.61 -37.31
CA LEU A 482 -101.02 -133.20 -38.27
C LEU A 482 -100.93 -134.01 -39.57
N VAL A 483 -102.04 -134.10 -40.30
CA VAL A 483 -102.02 -134.53 -41.71
C VAL A 483 -101.51 -133.38 -42.56
N ILE A 484 -100.38 -133.58 -43.22
CA ILE A 484 -99.83 -132.68 -44.23
C ILE A 484 -99.68 -133.49 -45.52
N ASP A 485 -100.26 -133.02 -46.61
CA ASP A 485 -100.28 -133.67 -47.93
C ASP A 485 -100.72 -135.16 -47.91
N GLY A 486 -101.63 -135.50 -47.00
CA GLY A 486 -102.22 -136.84 -46.87
C GLY A 486 -101.44 -137.82 -45.97
N VAL A 487 -100.34 -137.38 -45.35
CA VAL A 487 -99.52 -138.19 -44.42
C VAL A 487 -99.44 -137.49 -43.06
N TRP A 488 -99.47 -138.28 -41.97
CA TRP A 488 -99.36 -137.76 -40.60
C TRP A 488 -97.89 -137.51 -40.22
N GLN A 489 -97.55 -136.31 -39.71
CA GLN A 489 -96.20 -135.94 -39.24
C GLN A 489 -96.16 -134.74 -38.26
N TRP A 490 -95.00 -134.44 -37.66
CA TRP A 490 -94.74 -133.35 -36.69
C TRP A 490 -94.29 -132.01 -37.35
N ASP A 491 -94.89 -130.84 -37.01
CA ASP A 491 -94.63 -129.50 -37.64
C ASP A 491 -94.62 -128.25 -36.67
N ASN A 492 -93.90 -127.12 -36.96
CA ASN A 492 -93.04 -126.26 -36.05
C ASN A 492 -93.42 -124.75 -35.68
N GLN A 493 -92.71 -124.06 -34.71
CA GLN A 493 -92.84 -122.65 -34.14
C GLN A 493 -91.52 -121.90 -33.61
N GLY A 494 -91.59 -120.64 -33.02
CA GLY A 494 -90.48 -119.61 -32.81
C GLY A 494 -90.09 -118.99 -31.39
N LYS A 495 -89.29 -117.86 -31.31
CA LYS A 495 -88.13 -117.59 -30.32
C LYS A 495 -87.74 -116.09 -29.87
N LEU A 496 -87.00 -115.80 -28.71
CA LEU A 496 -86.65 -114.42 -28.10
C LEU A 496 -85.38 -114.22 -27.09
N ARG A 497 -84.97 -112.94 -26.72
CA ARG A 497 -84.23 -112.26 -25.53
C ARG A 497 -82.65 -111.92 -25.39
N GLY A 498 -82.17 -111.19 -24.31
CA GLY A 498 -80.79 -110.56 -24.02
C GLY A 498 -80.48 -109.98 -22.55
N ALA A 499 -79.35 -109.24 -22.21
CA ALA A 499 -78.87 -108.75 -20.83
C ALA A 499 -77.78 -107.55 -20.65
N GLU A 500 -77.29 -107.15 -19.41
CA GLU A 500 -76.44 -105.94 -18.94
C GLU A 500 -75.23 -106.22 -17.90
N GLY A 501 -74.32 -105.40 -17.21
CA GLY A 501 -73.86 -103.96 -16.94
C GLY A 501 -72.64 -103.73 -15.87
N LYS A 502 -72.03 -102.52 -15.54
CA LYS A 502 -70.89 -102.20 -14.50
C LYS A 502 -70.71 -100.69 -13.99
N SER A 503 -69.72 -100.30 -13.09
CA SER A 503 -69.41 -98.93 -12.48
C SER A 503 -67.91 -98.44 -12.43
N SER A 504 -67.52 -97.29 -11.78
CA SER A 504 -66.26 -96.51 -12.02
C SER A 504 -65.08 -96.49 -11.01
N TYR A 505 -65.23 -96.27 -9.68
CA TYR A 505 -64.06 -96.31 -8.74
C TYR A 505 -63.39 -97.69 -8.77
N GLU A 506 -64.21 -98.72 -8.96
CA GLU A 506 -63.82 -100.11 -9.18
C GLU A 506 -62.86 -100.28 -10.38
N VAL A 507 -62.92 -99.39 -11.38
CA VAL A 507 -62.02 -99.38 -12.55
C VAL A 507 -60.69 -98.66 -12.25
N TRP A 508 -60.66 -97.70 -11.31
CA TRP A 508 -59.39 -97.07 -10.90
C TRP A 508 -58.53 -98.02 -10.06
N THR A 509 -59.16 -98.81 -9.18
CA THR A 509 -58.46 -99.84 -8.40
C THR A 509 -58.03 -101.07 -9.22
N GLU A 510 -58.44 -101.20 -10.48
CA GLU A 510 -58.00 -102.25 -11.41
C GLU A 510 -56.64 -101.93 -12.08
N TYR A 511 -56.07 -100.73 -11.87
CA TYR A 511 -54.72 -100.37 -12.35
C TYR A 511 -53.62 -100.82 -11.35
N PRO A 512 -52.60 -101.60 -11.78
CA PRO A 512 -51.59 -102.18 -10.87
C PRO A 512 -50.76 -101.19 -10.03
N GLU A 513 -50.68 -99.92 -10.45
CA GLU A 513 -49.93 -98.87 -9.74
C GLU A 513 -50.76 -98.10 -8.69
N PHE A 514 -52.06 -98.41 -8.59
CA PHE A 514 -52.98 -97.91 -7.57
C PHE A 514 -53.63 -99.02 -6.72
N GLU A 515 -53.25 -100.28 -6.93
CA GLU A 515 -53.74 -101.43 -6.15
C GLU A 515 -53.49 -101.23 -4.64
N GLY A 516 -54.53 -101.48 -3.84
CA GLY A 516 -54.47 -101.36 -2.37
C GLY A 516 -54.52 -99.94 -1.80
N LYS A 517 -54.51 -98.88 -2.63
CA LYS A 517 -54.63 -97.49 -2.15
C LYS A 517 -56.04 -97.17 -1.64
N THR A 518 -56.10 -96.26 -0.69
CA THR A 518 -57.33 -95.80 -0.04
C THR A 518 -58.15 -94.86 -0.93
N LYS A 519 -59.42 -94.68 -0.57
CA LYS A 519 -60.31 -93.72 -1.24
C LYS A 519 -59.91 -92.26 -0.96
N GLU A 520 -59.11 -92.00 0.07
CA GLU A 520 -58.56 -90.68 0.38
C GLU A 520 -57.32 -90.39 -0.48
N GLU A 521 -56.42 -91.37 -0.67
CA GLU A 521 -55.34 -91.29 -1.68
C GLU A 521 -55.87 -91.12 -3.11
N TYR A 522 -57.05 -91.65 -3.44
CA TYR A 522 -57.73 -91.38 -4.71
C TYR A 522 -58.13 -89.89 -4.87
N PHE A 523 -58.55 -89.22 -3.80
CA PHE A 523 -58.88 -87.79 -3.83
C PHE A 523 -57.64 -86.89 -3.79
N ASP A 524 -56.58 -87.29 -3.09
CA ASP A 524 -55.27 -86.61 -3.15
C ASP A 524 -54.67 -86.72 -4.56
N TRP A 525 -54.77 -87.89 -5.22
CA TRP A 525 -54.35 -88.08 -6.62
C TRP A 525 -55.18 -87.24 -7.63
N LEU A 526 -56.39 -86.83 -7.26
CA LEU A 526 -57.22 -85.90 -8.04
C LEU A 526 -56.95 -84.42 -7.73
N SER A 527 -56.09 -84.11 -6.75
CA SER A 527 -55.89 -82.75 -6.24
C SER A 527 -54.71 -82.02 -6.92
N PRO A 528 -54.84 -80.71 -7.26
CA PRO A 528 -53.75 -79.93 -7.85
C PRO A 528 -52.58 -79.66 -6.90
N THR A 529 -51.38 -79.61 -7.45
CA THR A 529 -50.12 -79.21 -6.79
C THR A 529 -49.46 -78.05 -7.55
N ILE A 530 -48.40 -77.45 -7.01
CA ILE A 530 -47.67 -76.35 -7.67
C ILE A 530 -46.20 -76.75 -7.87
N ASP A 531 -45.73 -76.62 -9.10
CA ASP A 531 -44.34 -76.86 -9.47
C ASP A 531 -43.43 -75.70 -9.02
N LYS A 532 -42.30 -76.04 -8.38
CA LYS A 532 -41.44 -75.06 -7.68
C LYS A 532 -40.48 -74.29 -8.58
N ASP A 533 -40.11 -74.86 -9.72
CA ASP A 533 -39.13 -74.26 -10.63
C ASP A 533 -39.82 -73.43 -11.73
N THR A 534 -41.09 -73.72 -12.01
CA THR A 534 -41.90 -73.03 -13.05
C THR A 534 -43.04 -72.16 -12.50
N GLY A 535 -43.50 -72.40 -11.27
CA GLY A 535 -44.59 -71.65 -10.64
C GLY A 535 -45.97 -71.94 -11.25
N ARG A 536 -46.18 -73.11 -11.85
CA ARG A 536 -47.44 -73.51 -12.49
C ARG A 536 -48.16 -74.62 -11.73
N TRP A 537 -49.48 -74.68 -11.92
CA TRP A 537 -50.31 -75.76 -11.41
C TRP A 537 -49.99 -77.07 -12.14
N ASN A 538 -49.62 -78.09 -11.38
CA ASN A 538 -49.40 -79.46 -11.85
C ASN A 538 -50.52 -80.36 -11.32
N ILE A 539 -51.25 -81.03 -12.22
CA ILE A 539 -52.33 -81.95 -11.89
C ILE A 539 -51.95 -83.33 -12.44
N GLN A 540 -51.99 -84.36 -11.59
CA GLN A 540 -51.68 -85.76 -11.96
C GLN A 540 -50.28 -85.96 -12.59
N GLY A 541 -49.33 -85.06 -12.32
CA GLY A 541 -47.97 -85.09 -12.88
C GLY A 541 -47.78 -84.24 -14.15
N ALA A 542 -48.84 -83.69 -14.73
CA ALA A 542 -48.77 -82.82 -15.89
C ALA A 542 -48.79 -81.32 -15.51
N ASP A 543 -47.84 -80.54 -16.01
CA ASP A 543 -47.93 -79.06 -16.03
C ASP A 543 -49.16 -78.67 -16.86
N THR A 544 -50.10 -77.96 -16.24
CA THR A 544 -51.33 -77.49 -16.89
C THR A 544 -51.10 -76.28 -17.81
N GLY A 545 -49.92 -75.68 -17.77
CA GLY A 545 -49.62 -74.39 -18.41
C GLY A 545 -50.16 -73.18 -17.66
N VAL A 546 -50.95 -73.37 -16.59
CA VAL A 546 -51.60 -72.30 -15.82
C VAL A 546 -50.70 -71.85 -14.67
N GLN A 547 -50.31 -70.58 -14.69
CA GLN A 547 -49.53 -69.94 -13.63
C GLN A 547 -50.31 -69.97 -12.30
N ALA A 548 -49.65 -70.35 -11.20
CA ALA A 548 -50.21 -70.20 -9.86
C ALA A 548 -49.94 -68.77 -9.37
N GLU A 549 -51.00 -68.05 -8.96
CA GLU A 549 -50.96 -66.62 -8.66
C GLU A 549 -50.32 -66.29 -7.28
N ALA A 550 -49.03 -66.62 -7.09
CA ALA A 550 -48.24 -66.22 -5.92
C ALA A 550 -46.70 -66.33 -6.08
N ILE A 551 -46.08 -65.62 -7.04
CA ILE A 551 -44.61 -65.42 -7.09
C ILE A 551 -44.25 -63.98 -7.49
N ASP A 552 -43.40 -63.31 -6.70
CA ASP A 552 -43.00 -61.90 -6.86
C ASP A 552 -41.98 -61.66 -8.00
N ALA A 553 -41.90 -60.42 -8.51
CA ALA A 553 -41.01 -60.02 -9.61
C ALA A 553 -39.61 -59.53 -9.16
N HIS A 554 -38.62 -59.54 -10.08
CA HIS A 554 -37.23 -59.17 -9.77
C HIS A 554 -36.42 -58.47 -10.91
N VAL A 555 -35.15 -58.16 -10.63
CA VAL A 555 -34.63 -56.79 -10.46
C VAL A 555 -33.47 -56.34 -11.45
N THR A 556 -33.42 -55.31 -12.35
CA THR A 556 -32.23 -55.12 -13.29
C THR A 556 -31.43 -53.78 -13.48
N VAL A 557 -31.98 -52.58 -13.78
CA VAL A 557 -31.25 -51.25 -13.88
C VAL A 557 -32.10 -50.05 -13.37
N LYS A 558 -31.53 -48.96 -12.83
CA LYS A 558 -32.24 -47.76 -12.27
C LYS A 558 -31.72 -46.43 -12.83
N GLU A 559 -32.61 -45.60 -13.38
CA GLU A 559 -32.36 -44.17 -13.65
C GLU A 559 -33.12 -43.26 -12.66
N ASN A 560 -32.61 -42.06 -12.36
CA ASN A 560 -33.33 -41.03 -11.58
C ASN A 560 -32.97 -39.60 -12.03
N LYS A 561 -33.97 -38.82 -12.44
CA LYS A 561 -33.92 -37.41 -12.89
C LYS A 561 -35.21 -36.71 -12.46
N LEU A 562 -35.30 -35.38 -12.60
CA LEU A 562 -36.46 -34.57 -12.20
C LEU A 562 -37.81 -35.15 -12.68
N ASP A 563 -37.84 -35.64 -13.92
CA ASP A 563 -39.05 -36.13 -14.60
C ASP A 563 -39.13 -37.67 -14.74
N THR A 564 -38.10 -38.43 -14.33
CA THR A 564 -38.01 -39.89 -14.61
C THR A 564 -37.28 -40.71 -13.52
N TYR A 565 -37.92 -41.75 -12.99
CA TYR A 565 -37.36 -42.76 -12.08
C TYR A 565 -37.56 -44.19 -12.66
N THR A 566 -36.90 -44.54 -13.76
CA THR A 566 -37.15 -45.82 -14.48
C THR A 566 -36.43 -46.99 -13.84
N LEU A 567 -37.13 -48.11 -13.61
CA LEU A 567 -36.56 -49.35 -13.07
C LEU A 567 -36.72 -50.53 -14.07
N HIS A 568 -35.64 -51.13 -14.58
CA HIS A 568 -35.69 -52.23 -15.56
C HIS A 568 -35.85 -53.61 -14.87
N VAL A 569 -36.69 -54.53 -15.37
CA VAL A 569 -37.23 -55.71 -14.65
C VAL A 569 -37.17 -56.99 -15.49
N LYS A 570 -37.12 -58.17 -14.85
CA LYS A 570 -37.15 -59.49 -15.52
C LYS A 570 -38.00 -60.52 -14.77
N SER A 571 -38.80 -61.29 -15.50
CA SER A 571 -39.66 -62.35 -14.96
C SER A 571 -39.74 -63.57 -15.89
N ALA A 572 -40.49 -64.60 -15.50
CA ALA A 572 -40.75 -65.79 -16.32
C ALA A 572 -41.52 -65.50 -17.63
N ALA A 573 -42.05 -64.27 -17.81
CA ALA A 573 -42.72 -63.82 -19.03
C ALA A 573 -41.81 -63.02 -19.98
N GLY A 574 -40.63 -62.58 -19.53
CA GLY A 574 -39.68 -61.78 -20.33
C GLY A 574 -38.93 -60.70 -19.54
N GLU A 575 -38.19 -59.87 -20.28
CA GLU A 575 -37.61 -58.60 -19.80
C GLU A 575 -38.57 -57.45 -20.12
N PHE A 576 -38.71 -56.50 -19.20
CA PHE A 576 -39.50 -55.29 -19.42
C PHE A 576 -38.97 -54.11 -18.59
N ASP A 577 -39.06 -52.91 -19.14
CA ASP A 577 -38.78 -51.69 -18.39
C ASP A 577 -40.04 -51.29 -17.62
N THR A 578 -39.93 -50.95 -16.34
CA THR A 578 -41.06 -50.30 -15.67
C THR A 578 -41.29 -48.91 -16.26
N PRO A 579 -42.52 -48.40 -16.23
CA PRO A 579 -42.74 -46.96 -16.23
C PRO A 579 -41.94 -46.30 -15.10
N ASN A 580 -41.70 -44.99 -15.23
CA ASN A 580 -41.19 -44.13 -14.16
C ASN A 580 -41.84 -44.46 -12.78
N LEU A 581 -41.15 -45.19 -11.89
CA LEU A 581 -41.68 -45.67 -10.61
C LEU A 581 -41.68 -44.60 -9.51
N ARG A 582 -42.30 -43.46 -9.82
CA ARG A 582 -43.21 -42.86 -8.84
C ARG A 582 -44.39 -43.83 -8.63
N GLY A 583 -44.25 -44.75 -7.69
CA GLY A 583 -45.38 -45.49 -7.10
C GLY A 583 -45.42 -47.02 -7.27
N PHE A 584 -44.33 -47.75 -7.01
CA PHE A 584 -44.40 -49.18 -6.64
C PHE A 584 -43.32 -49.56 -5.62
N ASP A 585 -43.59 -50.61 -4.84
CA ASP A 585 -42.87 -50.90 -3.60
C ASP A 585 -41.51 -51.59 -3.77
N VAL A 586 -40.63 -51.34 -2.79
CA VAL A 586 -39.20 -51.65 -2.85
C VAL A 586 -38.83 -52.56 -1.67
N LYS A 587 -38.01 -53.59 -1.90
CA LYS A 587 -37.54 -54.48 -0.83
C LYS A 587 -36.24 -53.95 -0.20
N VAL A 588 -36.28 -53.75 1.11
CA VAL A 588 -35.31 -53.00 1.88
C VAL A 588 -34.95 -53.78 3.14
N VAL A 589 -33.66 -53.84 3.46
CA VAL A 589 -33.10 -54.49 4.67
C VAL A 589 -32.00 -53.61 5.25
N GLU A 590 -31.75 -53.75 6.55
CA GLU A 590 -30.68 -53.02 7.23
C GLU A 590 -29.30 -53.51 6.79
N ASP A 591 -28.31 -52.61 6.76
CA ASP A 591 -26.93 -53.00 6.49
C ASP A 591 -26.25 -53.54 7.77
N GLU A 592 -25.52 -54.65 7.63
CA GLU A 592 -24.86 -55.35 8.75
C GLU A 592 -23.75 -54.53 9.42
N ALA A 593 -23.29 -53.43 8.80
CA ALA A 593 -22.34 -52.48 9.37
C ALA A 593 -22.99 -51.26 10.06
N ASN A 594 -24.28 -51.35 10.41
CA ASN A 594 -24.98 -50.29 11.16
C ASN A 594 -24.43 -50.12 12.59
N THR A 595 -24.40 -48.86 13.06
CA THR A 595 -23.87 -48.46 14.38
C THR A 595 -24.81 -47.44 15.03
N PRO A 596 -24.68 -47.10 16.33
CA PRO A 596 -25.56 -46.13 17.00
C PRO A 596 -25.62 -44.73 16.37
N ASN A 597 -24.65 -44.37 15.52
CA ASN A 597 -24.60 -43.09 14.79
C ASN A 597 -24.70 -43.25 13.25
N THR A 598 -24.79 -44.49 12.74
CA THR A 598 -24.91 -44.76 11.30
C THR A 598 -25.95 -45.84 11.00
N TYR A 599 -27.09 -45.42 10.44
CA TYR A 599 -28.14 -46.31 9.96
C TYR A 599 -28.20 -46.27 8.43
N LYS A 600 -27.90 -47.39 7.79
CA LYS A 600 -27.91 -47.58 6.33
C LYS A 600 -28.82 -48.75 5.97
N LEU A 601 -29.37 -48.67 4.77
CA LEU A 601 -30.27 -49.67 4.21
C LEU A 601 -29.65 -50.26 2.94
N LYS A 602 -29.57 -51.59 2.89
CA LYS A 602 -29.43 -52.34 1.64
C LYS A 602 -30.78 -52.30 0.93
N ILE A 603 -30.91 -51.40 -0.03
CA ILE A 603 -32.05 -51.33 -0.92
C ILE A 603 -31.72 -52.23 -2.13
N THR A 604 -32.31 -53.43 -2.15
CA THR A 604 -32.20 -54.34 -3.30
C THR A 604 -33.15 -53.85 -4.39
N SER A 605 -32.68 -52.83 -5.08
CA SER A 605 -33.31 -52.28 -6.27
C SER A 605 -32.83 -53.01 -7.52
N VAL A 606 -33.35 -52.55 -8.65
CA VAL A 606 -33.10 -53.07 -9.98
C VAL A 606 -31.61 -53.08 -10.34
N ALA A 607 -30.91 -51.95 -10.21
CA ALA A 607 -29.49 -51.79 -10.55
C ALA A 607 -28.52 -52.57 -9.64
N GLY A 608 -29.01 -53.58 -8.91
CA GLY A 608 -28.36 -54.21 -7.79
C GLY A 608 -28.71 -53.56 -6.45
N THR A 609 -28.16 -54.19 -5.41
CA THR A 609 -28.30 -53.72 -4.03
C THR A 609 -27.43 -52.48 -3.80
N ILE A 610 -28.09 -51.33 -3.66
CA ILE A 610 -27.43 -50.10 -3.24
C ILE A 610 -27.50 -50.00 -1.71
N VAL A 611 -26.35 -49.78 -1.07
CA VAL A 611 -26.32 -49.36 0.34
C VAL A 611 -26.54 -47.85 0.34
N THR A 612 -27.53 -47.37 1.10
CA THR A 612 -27.80 -45.93 1.20
C THR A 612 -26.66 -45.17 1.87
N PRO A 613 -26.58 -43.83 1.69
CA PRO A 613 -25.93 -42.95 2.66
C PRO A 613 -26.47 -43.18 4.08
N ASN A 614 -25.83 -42.58 5.08
CA ASN A 614 -26.38 -42.58 6.44
C ASN A 614 -27.76 -41.90 6.44
N LEU A 615 -28.79 -42.65 6.80
CA LEU A 615 -30.18 -42.18 6.90
C LEU A 615 -30.54 -41.75 8.33
N GLN A 616 -29.66 -42.01 9.30
CA GLN A 616 -29.81 -41.46 10.64
C GLN A 616 -29.54 -39.95 10.58
N GLY A 617 -30.59 -39.15 10.67
CA GLY A 617 -30.48 -37.70 10.68
C GLY A 617 -29.67 -37.23 11.89
N GLN A 618 -28.47 -36.73 11.63
CA GLN A 618 -27.67 -36.06 12.65
C GLN A 618 -28.35 -34.72 12.98
N SER A 619 -28.97 -34.65 14.16
CA SER A 619 -29.32 -33.37 14.78
C SER A 619 -28.01 -32.70 15.22
N GLY A 620 -27.45 -31.86 14.36
CA GLY A 620 -26.35 -30.97 14.74
C GLY A 620 -26.75 -30.01 15.86
N ALA A 621 -25.75 -29.33 16.44
CA ALA A 621 -25.88 -28.36 17.52
C ALA A 621 -26.44 -28.92 18.85
N MET A 622 -25.70 -29.83 19.47
CA MET A 622 -25.19 -29.49 20.79
C MET A 622 -23.79 -28.91 20.60
N VAL A 623 -23.57 -27.66 21.02
CA VAL A 623 -22.22 -27.18 21.29
C VAL A 623 -21.75 -27.96 22.52
N LEU A 624 -20.58 -28.59 22.44
CA LEU A 624 -19.81 -28.92 23.62
C LEU A 624 -18.89 -27.73 23.89
N ASP A 625 -18.97 -27.20 25.10
CA ASP A 625 -17.99 -26.24 25.60
C ASP A 625 -16.61 -26.93 25.68
N ILE A 626 -15.54 -26.20 25.36
CA ILE A 626 -14.16 -26.65 25.58
C ILE A 626 -13.64 -26.04 26.88
N ASP A 627 -12.92 -26.82 27.68
CA ASP A 627 -12.54 -26.48 29.05
C ASP A 627 -11.23 -25.65 29.15
N HIS A 628 -10.62 -25.35 28.01
CA HIS A 628 -9.42 -24.55 27.86
C HIS A 628 -9.41 -23.78 26.52
N GLU A 629 -8.51 -22.81 26.37
CA GLU A 629 -8.32 -22.06 25.12
C GLU A 629 -7.87 -23.00 23.99
N PRO A 630 -8.55 -23.05 22.81
CA PRO A 630 -8.26 -24.04 21.78
C PRO A 630 -6.84 -23.94 21.21
N THR A 631 -6.12 -25.06 21.17
CA THR A 631 -4.73 -25.15 20.71
C THR A 631 -4.60 -25.91 19.38
N ALA A 632 -3.37 -25.98 18.86
CA ALA A 632 -3.05 -26.82 17.70
C ALA A 632 -3.16 -28.33 17.97
N GLU A 633 -3.10 -28.76 19.25
CA GLU A 633 -3.25 -30.18 19.61
C GLU A 633 -4.73 -30.62 19.60
N ASP A 634 -5.67 -29.67 19.71
CA ASP A 634 -7.13 -29.87 19.75
C ASP A 634 -7.72 -30.26 18.39
N THR A 635 -7.39 -31.48 18.00
CA THR A 635 -7.82 -32.16 16.77
C THR A 635 -8.98 -33.13 17.02
N HIS A 636 -9.26 -33.48 18.28
CA HIS A 636 -10.26 -34.45 18.70
C HIS A 636 -10.96 -34.08 20.02
N TYR A 637 -12.20 -34.54 20.22
CA TYR A 637 -12.94 -34.47 21.49
C TYR A 637 -13.47 -35.85 21.90
N GLU A 638 -13.71 -36.07 23.20
CA GLU A 638 -14.36 -37.30 23.69
C GLU A 638 -15.84 -37.06 24.05
N TYR A 639 -16.72 -37.93 23.57
CA TYR A 639 -18.12 -37.93 23.97
C TYR A 639 -18.63 -39.36 24.22
N GLY A 640 -19.15 -39.60 25.43
CA GLY A 640 -19.66 -40.91 25.83
C GLY A 640 -18.60 -42.02 25.91
N GLY A 641 -17.32 -41.69 26.05
CA GLY A 641 -16.21 -42.65 26.04
C GLY A 641 -15.77 -43.09 24.63
N VAL A 642 -16.08 -42.29 23.61
CA VAL A 642 -15.61 -42.45 22.23
C VAL A 642 -14.95 -41.14 21.79
N THR A 643 -13.77 -41.24 21.20
CA THR A 643 -13.01 -40.12 20.63
C THR A 643 -13.50 -39.81 19.21
N TYR A 644 -13.76 -38.54 18.92
CA TYR A 644 -14.21 -38.01 17.62
C TYR A 644 -13.26 -36.92 17.15
N SER A 645 -12.91 -36.88 15.87
CA SER A 645 -12.16 -35.75 15.30
C SER A 645 -13.05 -34.51 15.19
N TYR A 646 -12.51 -33.32 15.44
CA TYR A 646 -13.19 -32.08 15.05
C TYR A 646 -13.30 -31.98 13.52
N SER A 647 -14.26 -31.21 13.03
CA SER A 647 -14.46 -30.97 11.59
C SER A 647 -14.18 -29.52 11.23
N ILE A 648 -13.57 -29.24 10.08
CA ILE A 648 -13.39 -27.86 9.60
C ILE A 648 -14.76 -27.18 9.50
N GLY A 649 -14.89 -26.01 10.13
CA GLY A 649 -16.14 -25.30 10.33
C GLY A 649 -16.78 -25.52 11.70
N ASP A 650 -16.28 -26.42 12.55
CA ASP A 650 -16.74 -26.62 13.93
C ASP A 650 -16.61 -25.33 14.75
N GLU A 651 -17.63 -25.05 15.55
CA GLU A 651 -17.73 -23.88 16.42
C GLU A 651 -17.75 -24.34 17.89
N ARG A 652 -16.96 -23.72 18.77
CA ARG A 652 -16.79 -24.10 20.18
C ARG A 652 -16.77 -22.88 21.09
N TRP A 653 -17.23 -23.08 22.33
CA TRP A 653 -17.33 -22.05 23.36
C TRP A 653 -16.28 -22.31 24.43
N TYR A 654 -15.43 -21.32 24.70
CA TYR A 654 -14.48 -21.33 25.81
C TYR A 654 -14.91 -20.25 26.82
N TYR A 655 -14.89 -20.55 28.13
CA TYR A 655 -15.09 -19.54 29.17
C TYR A 655 -13.73 -19.02 29.64
N ASP A 656 -13.42 -17.77 29.33
CA ASP A 656 -12.19 -17.11 29.76
C ASP A 656 -12.34 -16.66 31.23
N PRO A 657 -11.54 -17.21 32.17
CA PRO A 657 -11.64 -16.88 33.59
C PRO A 657 -10.99 -15.54 33.98
N ASP A 658 -10.16 -14.95 33.12
CA ASP A 658 -9.53 -13.64 33.33
C ASP A 658 -10.39 -12.50 32.74
N LEU A 659 -11.25 -12.78 31.75
CA LEU A 659 -12.23 -11.85 31.19
C LEU A 659 -13.66 -11.98 31.80
N GLU A 660 -13.98 -13.09 32.46
CA GLU A 660 -15.33 -13.47 32.93
C GLU A 660 -16.39 -13.62 31.80
N GLU A 661 -15.98 -13.84 30.55
CA GLU A 661 -16.85 -13.93 29.37
C GLU A 661 -16.63 -15.22 28.55
N TYR A 662 -17.61 -15.59 27.72
CA TYR A 662 -17.51 -16.72 26.79
C TYR A 662 -16.95 -16.25 25.43
N VAL A 663 -15.76 -16.74 25.09
CA VAL A 663 -15.08 -16.51 23.81
C VAL A 663 -15.49 -17.59 22.80
N PHE A 664 -15.70 -17.17 21.55
CA PHE A 664 -16.24 -18.04 20.50
C PHE A 664 -15.16 -18.37 19.47
N TYR A 665 -14.84 -19.66 19.32
CA TYR A 665 -13.79 -20.14 18.43
C TYR A 665 -14.36 -20.99 17.30
N LYS A 666 -13.74 -20.91 16.11
CA LYS A 666 -14.07 -21.74 14.96
C LYS A 666 -12.84 -22.39 14.35
N LEU A 667 -12.96 -23.65 13.98
CA LEU A 667 -11.89 -24.43 13.34
C LEU A 667 -11.86 -24.14 11.84
N TYR A 668 -10.77 -23.55 11.34
CA TYR A 668 -10.60 -23.15 9.94
C TYR A 668 -9.77 -24.12 9.11
N ASP A 669 -8.82 -24.85 9.71
CA ASP A 669 -7.99 -25.85 9.02
C ASP A 669 -7.58 -27.00 9.97
N LEU A 670 -7.23 -28.15 9.38
CA LEU A 670 -6.69 -29.34 10.04
C LEU A 670 -5.60 -29.91 9.14
N ASN A 671 -4.34 -29.67 9.49
CA ASN A 671 -3.17 -29.97 8.67
C ASN A 671 -2.12 -30.83 9.44
N GLU A 672 -0.95 -31.07 8.84
CA GLU A 672 0.09 -31.92 9.46
C GLU A 672 0.73 -31.29 10.72
N ASP A 673 0.60 -29.98 10.91
CA ASP A 673 1.10 -29.25 12.08
C ASP A 673 0.04 -29.07 13.20
N GLY A 674 -1.25 -29.32 12.91
CA GLY A 674 -2.33 -29.36 13.91
C GLY A 674 -3.68 -28.78 13.47
N ALA A 675 -4.50 -28.42 14.45
CA ALA A 675 -5.75 -27.68 14.29
C ALA A 675 -5.51 -26.16 14.24
N VAL A 676 -6.24 -25.45 13.37
CA VAL A 676 -6.17 -23.98 13.26
C VAL A 676 -7.49 -23.36 13.68
N TRP A 677 -7.57 -22.96 14.94
CA TRP A 677 -8.71 -22.22 15.51
C TRP A 677 -8.51 -20.70 15.33
N ASP A 678 -9.61 -19.97 15.14
CA ASP A 678 -9.65 -18.50 15.05
C ASP A 678 -10.87 -17.94 15.80
N GLU A 679 -10.78 -16.70 16.27
CA GLU A 679 -11.75 -16.07 17.18
C GLU A 679 -12.89 -15.37 16.43
N LEU A 680 -14.11 -15.89 16.55
CA LEU A 680 -15.32 -15.32 15.94
C LEU A 680 -16.03 -14.34 16.87
N GLY A 681 -15.44 -13.17 17.10
CA GLY A 681 -16.21 -12.09 17.76
C GLY A 681 -15.44 -10.85 18.20
N GLY A 682 -14.13 -10.95 18.41
CA GLY A 682 -13.24 -9.93 18.97
C GLY A 682 -13.15 -8.63 18.16
N GLY A 683 -14.21 -7.81 18.25
CA GLY A 683 -14.40 -6.57 17.51
C GLY A 683 -13.52 -5.40 17.95
N GLY A 684 -12.22 -5.60 18.10
CA GLY A 684 -11.27 -4.53 18.41
C GLY A 684 -9.91 -5.01 18.94
N SER A 685 -9.05 -5.52 18.05
CA SER A 685 -7.65 -5.85 18.39
C SER A 685 -6.91 -4.62 18.93
N ARG A 686 -6.77 -4.52 20.26
CA ARG A 686 -5.83 -3.57 20.88
C ARG A 686 -4.43 -4.07 20.60
N LEU A 687 -3.63 -3.28 19.89
CA LEU A 687 -2.19 -3.53 19.76
C LEU A 687 -1.57 -3.60 21.17
N PRO A 688 -0.64 -4.54 21.44
CA PRO A 688 -0.13 -4.80 22.79
C PRO A 688 0.77 -3.68 23.35
N VAL A 689 1.13 -2.68 22.53
CA VAL A 689 1.93 -1.51 22.90
C VAL A 689 1.39 -0.24 22.22
N ASP A 690 1.59 0.92 22.85
CA ASP A 690 1.21 2.22 22.28
C ASP A 690 2.08 2.57 21.06
N VAL A 691 1.45 2.75 19.89
CA VAL A 691 2.14 3.13 18.64
C VAL A 691 2.41 4.64 18.62
N ILE A 692 3.61 5.04 19.03
CA ILE A 692 4.04 6.44 19.06
C ILE A 692 4.67 6.84 17.72
N LEU A 693 3.98 7.69 16.96
CA LEU A 693 4.51 8.28 15.72
C LEU A 693 5.38 9.51 16.04
N CYS A 694 6.70 9.37 15.93
CA CYS A 694 7.68 10.43 16.19
C CYS A 694 8.32 11.01 14.92
N SER A 695 8.97 12.18 15.05
CA SER A 695 9.68 12.85 13.96
C SER A 695 11.05 12.20 13.70
N PRO A 696 11.58 12.17 12.45
CA PRO A 696 12.91 11.62 12.11
C PRO A 696 14.15 12.16 12.86
N MET A 697 13.99 13.07 13.83
CA MET A 697 15.09 13.66 14.61
C MET A 697 15.33 12.95 15.95
N ASP A 698 14.34 12.25 16.52
CA ASP A 698 14.41 11.64 17.86
C ASP A 698 14.85 10.16 17.81
N PHE A 699 15.58 9.76 16.76
CA PHE A 699 15.61 8.38 16.26
C PHE A 699 16.68 7.43 16.86
N ASN A 700 17.58 7.91 17.72
CA ASN A 700 18.77 7.14 18.09
C ASN A 700 18.52 6.04 19.14
N ASP A 701 17.67 6.28 20.14
CA ASP A 701 17.69 5.53 21.41
C ASP A 701 16.55 4.49 21.58
N MET A 702 15.97 4.01 20.47
CA MET A 702 14.96 2.93 20.46
C MET A 702 15.52 1.67 19.77
N GLU A 703 15.37 0.50 20.40
CA GLU A 703 15.89 -0.78 19.89
C GLU A 703 14.95 -1.42 18.85
N ASP A 704 13.63 -1.43 19.09
CA ASP A 704 12.63 -1.94 18.15
C ASP A 704 12.08 -0.84 17.24
N LYS A 705 12.13 -1.04 15.90
CA LYS A 705 11.72 -0.06 14.89
C LYS A 705 11.08 -0.73 13.67
N VAL A 706 9.84 -0.37 13.36
CA VAL A 706 9.16 -0.70 12.09
C VAL A 706 9.06 0.57 11.24
N MET A 707 9.51 0.51 10.00
CA MET A 707 9.58 1.67 9.10
C MET A 707 8.41 1.64 8.10
N LEU A 708 7.49 2.60 8.20
CA LEU A 708 6.34 2.72 7.29
C LEU A 708 6.80 3.07 5.86
N ASN A 709 6.72 2.10 4.96
CA ASN A 709 7.09 2.27 3.56
C ASN A 709 5.88 2.80 2.78
N ASN A 710 5.99 4.00 2.19
CA ASN A 710 4.87 4.73 1.56
C ASN A 710 3.60 4.90 2.42
N GLY A 711 3.71 4.82 3.76
CA GLY A 711 2.59 4.97 4.68
C GLY A 711 1.79 3.68 4.97
N ILE A 712 2.34 2.52 4.63
CA ILE A 712 1.78 1.19 4.94
C ILE A 712 2.78 0.44 5.86
N LEU A 713 2.26 -0.41 6.77
CA LEU A 713 3.08 -1.44 7.42
C LEU A 713 3.26 -2.61 6.45
N GLU A 714 4.52 -2.93 6.12
CA GLU A 714 4.94 -4.21 5.52
C GLU A 714 5.41 -5.16 6.63
#